data_AF-A0A0P7B411-F1
#
_entry.id   AF-A0A0P7B411-F1
#
_cell.length_a   1.000
_cell.length_b   1.000
_cell.length_c   1.000
_cell.angle_alpha   90.00
_cell.angle_beta   90.00
_cell.angle_gamma   90.00
#
_symmetry.space_group_name_H-M   'P 1'
#
loop_
_entity.id
_entity.type
_entity.pdbx_description
1 polymer ?
#
loop_
_entity_poly.entity_id
_entity_poly.type
_entity_poly.pdbx_seq_one_letter_code
_entity_poly.pdbx_strand_id
1 'polypeptide(L)'
;MASFQSAHPNMSRTSSNNNSTAANSISSNGNNPNVTAPKRRTSLASFPSSRSTSQMSQPSPPPSRSPFPPGHDPDRISDQSSKSKTPSSGLSSHHSSLSAPRRVNANARPARKLRSQYPRSSTENHVEYILVASFDIDRGPVMEHQYPVAITGDENMLAELMLPDQAHARNQDWTIFFLHKDTSQEEDDEESAAKEDRRRRRRRRRDRAAGIIDEDEEENEDDLLEDEEWDDEDDDSSSTDSEPEGGEGPPLIYVLNLVNTKHDKTPLLLLALEEYFKSPVPETLAMLYDAVNAMDLSLMPRLSILERHLLQASDNKDLFVEKFEQMIQLRIAEDQAEEMADQPLDVSRSPPKPAGISRLGTKAHVEGAQSMYSVPRDTHEFESKVMYKGIPIPIKVPVAVMPETVGDFSLIKLIQNFSDAHAKSPQPFALHPHLTTNGVNTHPVIILANALLTQKRIIFLGYNMPSGEVAEAVLAACALASGGILRGFTRHAFPYTDLTKVDDLLNVPGFIAGVTNPTFEHHPEWWDILCDLPSGRVKISSRIDAAPVTEGLVYFQQQNSGLATLASGTTNTSHDLTGDNAFVADILRSIAARHGERVIRAKWRDWVSKFTRIAAQFEESVYGASALYIGGEDQDLMPAGVNGHGYVWADDGAKHKELAGNVTRIEGWRNTRSYYSFIQDLAQVYTIRPLKGLDLAHMHDRLRLQRLSSAQSKDIYETFSKHIHTYDEISLLLSVAPESHAGLFYIALGLFHKDREVRTYTAELLDRIAEHEAGQHWWKSLSRFEKLAYNRIRREADAERAKLEGDVIIPPVVDHIRIS
;
A
#
# COMPACT_ATOMS: atom_id res chain seq x y z
N MET A 1 67.75 -5.74 8.92
CA MET A 1 68.87 -5.82 9.89
C MET A 1 68.53 -6.90 10.93
N ALA A 2 69.47 -7.24 11.82
CA ALA A 2 69.32 -8.24 12.90
C ALA A 2 68.00 -8.07 13.67
N SER A 3 67.22 -9.09 14.06
CA SER A 3 67.48 -10.45 14.57
C SER A 3 67.95 -10.51 16.03
N PHE A 4 67.16 -11.13 16.91
CA PHE A 4 67.66 -11.83 18.11
C PHE A 4 66.73 -12.99 18.48
N GLN A 5 67.30 -14.04 19.09
CA GLN A 5 66.63 -15.27 19.53
C GLN A 5 67.01 -15.59 20.98
N SER A 6 66.08 -16.15 21.75
CA SER A 6 66.32 -17.12 22.85
C SER A 6 64.99 -17.50 23.54
N ALA A 7 64.90 -18.52 24.39
CA ALA A 7 65.27 -19.95 24.27
C ALA A 7 64.69 -20.73 25.48
N HIS A 8 64.35 -22.01 25.28
CA HIS A 8 63.85 -23.02 26.24
C HIS A 8 64.84 -23.35 27.42
N PRO A 9 64.63 -24.31 28.38
CA PRO A 9 63.64 -25.42 28.43
C PRO A 9 63.10 -25.96 29.81
N ASN A 10 62.28 -27.02 29.73
CA ASN A 10 62.23 -28.26 30.56
C ASN A 10 61.54 -28.40 31.96
N MET A 11 60.60 -29.38 32.02
CA MET A 11 60.50 -30.56 32.94
C MET A 11 60.29 -30.38 34.48
N SER A 12 59.63 -31.30 35.24
CA SER A 12 58.77 -32.49 34.96
C SER A 12 58.17 -33.11 36.26
N ARG A 13 57.20 -34.05 36.14
CA ARG A 13 56.79 -35.10 37.14
C ARG A 13 56.04 -34.62 38.43
N THR A 14 55.22 -35.41 39.16
CA THR A 14 54.75 -36.83 39.10
C THR A 14 53.46 -37.08 39.94
N SER A 15 52.60 -38.02 39.51
CA SER A 15 51.74 -38.96 40.31
C SER A 15 50.71 -38.39 41.34
N SER A 16 49.66 -39.10 41.81
CA SER A 16 49.39 -40.57 41.91
C SER A 16 47.88 -40.92 41.83
N ASN A 17 47.56 -42.22 41.61
CA ASN A 17 46.20 -42.79 41.58
C ASN A 17 45.58 -43.06 42.97
N ASN A 18 44.23 -43.11 43.03
CA ASN A 18 43.40 -44.31 43.31
C ASN A 18 41.90 -43.89 43.32
N ASN A 19 40.92 -44.54 42.67
CA ASN A 19 40.60 -45.99 42.48
C ASN A 19 40.22 -46.65 43.82
N SER A 20 39.21 -47.50 44.01
CA SER A 20 38.30 -48.31 43.18
C SER A 20 36.97 -48.54 43.99
N THR A 21 35.93 -49.37 43.79
CA THR A 21 35.37 -50.41 42.86
C THR A 21 33.97 -50.80 43.46
N ALA A 22 32.96 -51.44 42.83
CA ALA A 22 32.74 -52.00 41.48
C ALA A 22 31.22 -52.22 41.19
N ALA A 23 30.98 -52.79 40.01
CA ALA A 23 29.86 -53.58 39.46
C ALA A 23 29.19 -54.66 40.39
N ASN A 24 28.20 -55.48 39.98
CA ASN A 24 27.76 -55.91 38.63
C ASN A 24 26.38 -56.63 38.62
N SER A 25 25.85 -56.90 37.40
CA SER A 25 24.98 -58.06 37.01
C SER A 25 23.54 -58.18 37.57
N ILE A 26 22.57 -59.00 37.06
CA ILE A 26 22.26 -59.60 35.72
C ILE A 26 20.76 -60.04 35.66
N SER A 27 20.11 -59.93 34.48
CA SER A 27 18.86 -60.57 33.96
C SER A 27 17.66 -61.03 34.84
N SER A 28 16.42 -60.84 34.35
CA SER A 28 15.45 -61.94 34.04
C SER A 28 14.10 -61.44 33.44
N ASN A 29 13.31 -62.35 32.86
CA ASN A 29 12.01 -62.12 32.18
C ASN A 29 10.80 -62.52 33.04
N GLY A 30 9.59 -62.00 32.77
CA GLY A 30 8.34 -62.78 32.92
C GLY A 30 6.99 -62.07 33.22
N ASN A 31 6.07 -62.15 32.25
CA ASN A 31 4.59 -62.26 32.36
C ASN A 31 3.71 -61.37 33.30
N ASN A 32 2.84 -60.55 32.68
CA ASN A 32 1.35 -60.72 32.52
C ASN A 32 0.49 -61.46 33.59
N PRO A 33 -0.86 -61.23 33.68
CA PRO A 33 -1.73 -60.23 33.01
C PRO A 33 -2.93 -59.66 33.85
N ASN A 34 -3.84 -58.92 33.17
CA ASN A 34 -5.32 -58.86 33.33
C ASN A 34 -6.06 -57.81 34.21
N VAL A 35 -6.80 -56.93 33.50
CA VAL A 35 -8.26 -56.64 33.60
C VAL A 35 -8.86 -56.08 34.91
N THR A 36 -9.39 -54.86 34.84
CA THR A 36 -10.81 -54.60 35.22
C THR A 36 -11.39 -53.27 34.69
N ALA A 37 -12.64 -53.34 34.25
CA ALA A 37 -13.59 -52.24 34.02
C ALA A 37 -15.01 -52.85 34.16
N PRO A 38 -16.13 -52.10 34.12
CA PRO A 38 -16.31 -50.63 34.10
C PRO A 38 -17.28 -50.13 35.20
N LYS A 39 -17.56 -48.82 35.26
CA LYS A 39 -18.87 -48.30 35.72
C LYS A 39 -19.36 -47.13 34.86
N ARG A 40 -20.58 -47.26 34.33
CA ARG A 40 -21.38 -46.19 33.71
C ARG A 40 -22.42 -45.69 34.72
N ARG A 41 -22.66 -44.37 34.75
CA ARG A 41 -24.00 -43.75 34.62
C ARG A 41 -23.79 -42.42 33.85
N THR A 42 -24.41 -42.10 32.70
CA THR A 42 -25.82 -42.12 32.25
C THR A 42 -26.68 -41.01 32.88
N SER A 43 -27.46 -40.20 32.13
CA SER A 43 -27.60 -40.08 30.65
C SER A 43 -28.68 -39.06 30.25
N LEU A 44 -28.50 -38.36 29.10
CA LEU A 44 -29.57 -37.86 28.20
C LEU A 44 -30.54 -36.82 28.81
N ALA A 45 -31.42 -36.12 28.07
CA ALA A 45 -31.81 -36.12 26.64
C ALA A 45 -31.91 -34.65 26.16
N SER A 46 -31.62 -34.20 24.92
CA SER A 46 -31.77 -34.71 23.54
C SER A 46 -33.21 -34.75 23.00
N PHE A 47 -33.49 -34.07 21.87
CA PHE A 47 -34.09 -34.63 20.64
C PHE A 47 -34.11 -33.58 19.47
N PRO A 48 -34.26 -34.00 18.18
CA PRO A 48 -33.70 -33.23 17.06
C PRO A 48 -34.57 -33.17 15.76
N SER A 49 -33.98 -32.67 14.67
CA SER A 49 -34.18 -33.07 13.25
C SER A 49 -35.60 -33.15 12.64
N SER A 50 -35.85 -32.38 11.56
CA SER A 50 -35.64 -32.88 10.17
C SER A 50 -36.40 -32.08 9.07
N ARG A 51 -35.96 -32.30 7.81
CA ARG A 51 -36.59 -31.91 6.52
C ARG A 51 -36.50 -30.41 6.14
N SER A 52 -36.46 -30.04 4.85
CA SER A 52 -36.58 -30.86 3.63
C SER A 52 -35.70 -30.35 2.48
N THR A 53 -35.39 -31.23 1.53
CA THR A 53 -34.77 -30.91 0.23
C THR A 53 -35.80 -30.31 -0.74
N SER A 54 -35.42 -29.29 -1.51
CA SER A 54 -36.22 -28.74 -2.61
C SER A 54 -35.35 -28.50 -3.85
N GLN A 55 -35.83 -28.90 -5.02
CA GLN A 55 -35.19 -28.65 -6.32
C GLN A 55 -35.78 -27.39 -6.96
N MET A 56 -34.93 -26.46 -7.40
CA MET A 56 -35.25 -25.40 -8.37
C MET A 56 -34.00 -25.22 -9.25
N SER A 57 -33.96 -25.82 -10.44
CA SER A 57 -34.60 -25.40 -11.71
C SER A 57 -33.78 -24.35 -12.46
N GLN A 58 -32.97 -24.79 -13.43
CA GLN A 58 -32.25 -23.90 -14.35
C GLN A 58 -33.19 -23.15 -15.29
N PRO A 59 -32.92 -21.88 -15.62
CA PRO A 59 -33.45 -21.22 -16.79
C PRO A 59 -32.52 -21.45 -18.00
N SER A 60 -32.95 -22.30 -18.95
CA SER A 60 -32.32 -22.34 -20.29
C SER A 60 -32.88 -21.21 -21.17
N PRO A 61 -32.07 -20.58 -22.04
CA PRO A 61 -32.50 -19.40 -22.81
C PRO A 61 -33.47 -19.74 -23.96
N PRO A 62 -34.42 -18.85 -24.30
CA PRO A 62 -35.24 -18.97 -25.51
C PRO A 62 -34.44 -18.64 -26.79
N PRO A 63 -34.85 -19.15 -27.97
CA PRO A 63 -34.01 -19.21 -29.15
C PRO A 63 -34.03 -17.95 -30.05
N SER A 64 -33.07 -17.91 -30.97
CA SER A 64 -32.85 -16.86 -31.98
C SER A 64 -33.99 -16.68 -32.99
N ARG A 65 -34.15 -15.45 -33.48
CA ARG A 65 -35.01 -15.14 -34.64
C ARG A 65 -34.54 -13.90 -35.41
N SER A 66 -34.11 -14.10 -36.66
CA SER A 66 -34.09 -13.11 -37.74
C SER A 66 -34.99 -13.63 -38.88
N PRO A 67 -35.56 -12.77 -39.75
CA PRO A 67 -34.82 -12.38 -40.97
C PRO A 67 -35.18 -11.01 -41.65
N PHE A 68 -34.14 -10.27 -42.06
CA PHE A 68 -34.02 -9.34 -43.23
C PHE A 68 -34.99 -8.12 -43.44
N PRO A 69 -34.53 -7.06 -44.17
CA PRO A 69 -35.28 -5.82 -44.51
C PRO A 69 -35.75 -5.85 -46.02
N PRO A 70 -35.87 -4.78 -46.88
CA PRO A 70 -35.15 -3.48 -47.03
C PRO A 70 -36.05 -2.21 -47.18
N GLY A 71 -35.46 -1.01 -47.42
CA GLY A 71 -36.20 0.17 -47.90
C GLY A 71 -35.44 1.52 -48.02
N HIS A 72 -35.03 1.88 -49.24
CA HIS A 72 -34.73 3.22 -49.86
C HIS A 72 -34.34 4.49 -49.04
N ASP A 73 -33.14 5.04 -49.32
CA ASP A 73 -32.86 6.18 -50.25
C ASP A 73 -33.89 7.32 -50.51
N PRO A 74 -33.48 8.54 -50.95
CA PRO A 74 -32.15 9.21 -50.89
C PRO A 74 -32.23 10.75 -50.61
N ASP A 75 -31.21 11.51 -51.09
CA ASP A 75 -31.16 12.96 -51.39
C ASP A 75 -31.02 14.00 -50.26
N ARG A 76 -29.83 14.64 -50.20
CA ARG A 76 -29.66 15.94 -50.89
C ARG A 76 -28.22 16.39 -51.18
N ILE A 77 -28.09 17.05 -52.34
CA ILE A 77 -26.86 17.57 -52.96
C ILE A 77 -26.52 18.99 -52.48
N SER A 78 -25.23 19.30 -52.26
CA SER A 78 -24.65 20.60 -52.63
C SER A 78 -23.12 20.58 -52.72
N ASP A 79 -22.58 20.47 -53.94
CA ASP A 79 -21.18 20.82 -54.22
C ASP A 79 -20.93 22.32 -54.07
N GLN A 80 -19.70 22.70 -53.71
CA GLN A 80 -19.07 23.84 -54.37
C GLN A 80 -17.54 23.71 -54.45
N SER A 81 -17.00 24.02 -55.62
CA SER A 81 -15.63 23.67 -56.00
C SER A 81 -14.68 24.86 -56.05
N SER A 82 -13.39 24.61 -55.81
CA SER A 82 -12.29 25.47 -56.28
C SER A 82 -11.01 24.63 -56.45
N LYS A 83 -10.32 24.83 -57.59
CA LYS A 83 -9.08 24.10 -57.95
C LYS A 83 -7.91 25.07 -58.08
N SER A 84 -6.75 24.74 -57.51
CA SER A 84 -5.44 25.21 -57.97
C SER A 84 -4.34 24.21 -57.61
N LYS A 85 -3.17 24.32 -58.24
CA LYS A 85 -2.13 23.27 -58.26
C LYS A 85 -0.85 23.63 -57.49
N THR A 86 -0.16 22.56 -57.11
CA THR A 86 1.26 22.37 -56.75
C THR A 86 2.29 22.99 -57.72
N PRO A 87 3.62 22.91 -57.48
CA PRO A 87 4.39 22.87 -56.21
C PRO A 87 5.66 23.77 -56.22
N SER A 88 6.37 23.89 -55.08
CA SER A 88 7.81 24.19 -55.06
C SER A 88 8.52 23.70 -53.79
N SER A 89 9.78 23.25 -53.92
CA SER A 89 10.61 22.71 -52.83
C SER A 89 11.49 23.77 -52.15
N GLY A 90 11.78 23.60 -50.86
CA GLY A 90 12.77 24.37 -50.11
C GLY A 90 12.96 23.81 -48.71
N LEU A 91 14.20 23.77 -48.21
CA LEU A 91 14.52 23.34 -46.83
C LEU A 91 14.78 24.54 -45.92
N SER A 92 14.40 24.40 -44.64
CA SER A 92 15.25 24.57 -43.44
C SER A 92 14.66 25.44 -42.30
N SER A 93 15.31 25.33 -41.14
CA SER A 93 15.14 26.09 -39.90
C SER A 93 13.98 25.67 -38.96
N HIS A 94 14.06 26.17 -37.72
CA HIS A 94 13.38 25.66 -36.51
C HIS A 94 12.16 26.53 -36.13
N HIS A 95 11.65 26.34 -34.90
CA HIS A 95 10.76 27.25 -34.14
C HIS A 95 9.44 27.64 -34.83
N SER A 96 8.29 27.07 -34.43
CA SER A 96 7.60 27.58 -33.22
C SER A 96 6.54 26.61 -32.64
N SER A 97 5.94 27.08 -31.54
CA SER A 97 4.89 26.52 -30.68
C SER A 97 3.57 26.05 -31.35
N LEU A 98 2.67 25.57 -30.48
CA LEU A 98 1.25 25.21 -30.68
C LEU A 98 1.00 23.76 -31.16
N SER A 99 0.96 22.84 -30.20
CA SER A 99 0.22 21.58 -30.35
C SER A 99 -1.26 21.90 -30.58
N ALA A 100 -1.84 21.37 -31.66
CA ALA A 100 -3.28 21.39 -31.89
C ALA A 100 -4.03 20.70 -30.72
N PRO A 101 -5.33 21.00 -30.49
CA PRO A 101 -6.12 20.30 -29.48
C PRO A 101 -6.00 18.78 -29.67
N ARG A 102 -5.67 18.08 -28.58
CA ARG A 102 -5.54 16.61 -28.57
C ARG A 102 -6.81 16.00 -29.15
N ARG A 103 -6.69 15.03 -30.06
CA ARG A 103 -7.84 14.22 -30.49
C ARG A 103 -8.34 13.45 -29.27
N VAL A 104 -9.41 13.93 -28.64
CA VAL A 104 -10.09 13.19 -27.57
C VAL A 104 -10.56 11.88 -28.18
N ASN A 105 -10.08 10.76 -27.63
CA ASN A 105 -10.54 9.44 -28.05
C ASN A 105 -11.99 9.29 -27.58
N ALA A 106 -12.93 9.02 -28.50
CA ALA A 106 -14.36 9.01 -28.20
C ALA A 106 -14.77 7.95 -27.16
N ASN A 107 -13.91 6.96 -26.92
CA ASN A 107 -14.11 5.90 -25.92
C ASN A 107 -13.39 6.18 -24.58
N ALA A 108 -12.70 7.30 -24.44
CA ALA A 108 -12.08 7.68 -23.17
C ALA A 108 -13.15 8.28 -22.24
N ARG A 109 -13.30 7.71 -21.04
CA ARG A 109 -14.01 8.37 -19.94
C ARG A 109 -13.41 9.75 -19.68
N PRO A 110 -14.21 10.77 -19.29
CA PRO A 110 -13.67 12.07 -18.93
C PRO A 110 -12.62 11.89 -17.83
N ALA A 111 -11.44 12.48 -18.02
CA ALA A 111 -10.38 12.43 -17.01
C ALA A 111 -10.91 13.04 -15.71
N ARG A 112 -10.71 12.34 -14.57
CA ARG A 112 -11.11 12.84 -13.25
C ARG A 112 -10.54 14.24 -13.07
N LYS A 113 -11.39 15.21 -12.73
CA LYS A 113 -10.97 16.59 -12.48
C LYS A 113 -9.93 16.55 -11.37
N LEU A 114 -8.74 17.11 -11.61
CA LEU A 114 -7.71 17.18 -10.59
C LEU A 114 -8.23 18.04 -9.42
N ARG A 115 -8.09 17.55 -8.20
CA ARG A 115 -8.51 18.24 -6.97
C ARG A 115 -7.35 18.30 -5.99
N SER A 116 -7.44 19.22 -5.04
CA SER A 116 -6.60 19.21 -3.85
C SER A 116 -6.88 18.00 -2.97
N GLN A 117 -5.87 17.52 -2.23
CA GLN A 117 -6.08 16.64 -1.07
C GLN A 117 -6.72 17.41 0.09
N TYR A 118 -6.39 18.69 0.26
CA TYR A 118 -6.85 19.55 1.35
C TYR A 118 -7.38 20.89 0.80
N PRO A 119 -8.61 20.94 0.26
CA PRO A 119 -9.22 22.18 -0.24
C PRO A 119 -9.24 23.30 0.81
N ARG A 120 -9.12 24.57 0.40
CA ARG A 120 -9.27 25.72 1.32
C ARG A 120 -10.63 25.78 2.03
N SER A 121 -11.63 25.09 1.48
CA SER A 121 -12.97 24.94 2.04
C SER A 121 -13.16 23.68 2.91
N SER A 122 -12.09 22.92 3.20
CA SER A 122 -12.21 21.79 4.14
C SER A 122 -12.39 22.32 5.57
N THR A 123 -13.27 21.66 6.32
CA THR A 123 -13.47 21.88 7.76
C THR A 123 -12.61 20.96 8.63
N GLU A 124 -11.77 20.12 8.02
CA GLU A 124 -10.86 19.20 8.69
C GLU A 124 -9.66 19.97 9.28
N ASN A 125 -9.39 19.74 10.57
CA ASN A 125 -8.21 20.29 11.24
C ASN A 125 -7.01 19.35 11.08
N HIS A 126 -5.80 19.91 10.91
CA HIS A 126 -4.55 19.13 10.91
C HIS A 126 -4.21 18.54 12.29
N VAL A 127 -4.72 19.14 13.37
CA VAL A 127 -4.61 18.68 14.77
C VAL A 127 -5.95 18.93 15.49
N GLU A 128 -6.50 17.89 16.11
CA GLU A 128 -7.74 17.96 16.92
C GLU A 128 -7.52 18.50 18.34
N TYR A 129 -6.44 18.08 19.02
CA TYR A 129 -6.16 18.39 20.42
C TYR A 129 -4.67 18.66 20.66
N ILE A 130 -4.38 19.54 21.62
CA ILE A 130 -3.05 19.75 22.20
C ILE A 130 -3.18 19.54 23.71
N LEU A 131 -2.44 18.57 24.23
CA LEU A 131 -2.44 18.18 25.64
C LEU A 131 -1.06 18.45 26.26
N VAL A 132 -1.03 18.85 27.53
CA VAL A 132 0.19 19.02 28.34
C VAL A 132 0.04 18.25 29.63
N ALA A 133 0.95 17.31 29.89
CA ALA A 133 1.03 16.56 31.14
C ALA A 133 2.33 16.87 31.88
N SER A 134 2.27 16.83 33.22
CA SER A 134 3.42 17.04 34.10
C SER A 134 3.41 16.05 35.27
N PHE A 135 4.53 16.00 36.00
CA PHE A 135 4.71 15.05 37.11
C PHE A 135 4.67 15.78 38.46
N ASP A 136 3.61 15.53 39.22
CA ASP A 136 3.42 15.99 40.59
C ASP A 136 4.08 15.00 41.56
N ILE A 137 4.75 15.50 42.61
CA ILE A 137 5.53 14.66 43.55
C ILE A 137 4.62 13.82 44.45
N ASP A 138 3.44 14.33 44.81
CA ASP A 138 2.48 13.68 45.70
C ASP A 138 1.38 12.93 44.93
N ARG A 139 1.08 13.35 43.67
CA ARG A 139 0.01 12.78 42.83
C ARG A 139 0.50 11.92 41.66
N GLY A 140 1.76 12.04 41.25
CA GLY A 140 2.30 11.36 40.06
C GLY A 140 1.94 12.08 38.75
N PRO A 141 1.81 11.35 37.62
CA PRO A 141 1.35 11.90 36.34
C PRO A 141 0.01 12.65 36.46
N VAL A 142 -0.03 13.88 35.97
CA VAL A 142 -1.25 14.70 35.91
C VAL A 142 -1.38 15.41 34.57
N MET A 143 -2.60 15.52 34.06
CA MET A 143 -2.92 16.41 32.95
C MET A 143 -2.97 17.85 33.48
N GLU A 144 -2.20 18.75 32.87
CA GLU A 144 -2.04 20.13 33.34
C GLU A 144 -2.91 21.11 32.54
N HIS A 145 -2.84 21.04 31.21
CA HIS A 145 -3.62 21.87 30.30
C HIS A 145 -4.02 21.12 29.02
N GLN A 146 -5.16 21.49 28.45
CA GLN A 146 -5.75 20.88 27.25
C GLN A 146 -6.37 21.98 26.38
N TYR A 147 -6.33 21.83 25.06
CA TYR A 147 -6.93 22.76 24.09
C TYR A 147 -7.34 22.00 22.81
N PRO A 148 -8.46 22.33 22.12
CA PRO A 148 -9.42 23.41 22.42
C PRO A 148 -10.44 23.04 23.50
N VAL A 149 -10.68 21.74 23.71
CA VAL A 149 -11.62 21.18 24.70
C VAL A 149 -10.89 20.06 25.45
N ALA A 150 -11.32 19.75 26.68
CA ALA A 150 -10.81 18.59 27.40
C ALA A 150 -11.21 17.28 26.70
N ILE A 151 -10.28 16.34 26.59
CA ILE A 151 -10.49 15.05 25.92
C ILE A 151 -11.34 14.11 26.80
N THR A 152 -12.22 13.33 26.18
CA THR A 152 -13.03 12.33 26.89
C THR A 152 -12.21 11.07 27.18
N GLY A 153 -11.92 10.79 28.46
CA GLY A 153 -11.20 9.58 28.87
C GLY A 153 -10.72 9.64 30.33
N ASP A 154 -9.82 8.74 30.70
CA ASP A 154 -9.06 8.84 31.97
C ASP A 154 -7.84 9.73 31.76
N GLU A 155 -7.91 10.97 32.27
CA GLU A 155 -6.84 11.96 32.19
C GLU A 155 -5.54 11.49 32.87
N ASN A 156 -5.61 10.62 33.89
CA ASN A 156 -4.42 10.11 34.58
C ASN A 156 -3.73 9.03 33.72
N MET A 157 -4.50 8.14 33.10
CA MET A 157 -3.96 7.15 32.17
C MET A 157 -3.29 7.83 30.96
N LEU A 158 -3.91 8.89 30.43
CA LEU A 158 -3.32 9.71 29.37
C LEU A 158 -2.02 10.36 29.86
N ALA A 159 -2.03 11.01 31.03
CA ALA A 159 -0.82 11.60 31.60
C ALA A 159 0.31 10.58 31.86
N GLU A 160 -0.01 9.34 32.25
CA GLU A 160 0.98 8.27 32.42
C GLU A 160 1.57 7.80 31.07
N LEU A 161 0.74 7.61 30.04
CA LEU A 161 1.20 7.30 28.67
C LEU A 161 2.04 8.45 28.06
N MET A 162 1.77 9.68 28.47
CA MET A 162 2.49 10.89 28.08
C MET A 162 3.87 11.02 28.76
N LEU A 163 4.13 10.31 29.87
CA LEU A 163 5.32 10.47 30.72
C LEU A 163 6.14 9.16 30.84
N PRO A 164 7.06 8.87 29.89
CA PRO A 164 7.81 7.61 29.86
C PRO A 164 8.80 7.45 31.03
N ASP A 165 9.08 6.20 31.43
CA ASP A 165 9.98 5.89 32.54
C ASP A 165 11.35 6.56 32.34
N GLN A 166 11.86 7.11 33.44
CA GLN A 166 13.17 7.77 33.51
C GLN A 166 13.31 9.01 32.63
N ALA A 167 12.22 9.63 32.15
CA ALA A 167 12.28 10.93 31.45
C ALA A 167 13.09 11.99 32.24
N HIS A 168 12.93 12.02 33.56
CA HIS A 168 13.68 12.90 34.48
C HIS A 168 15.21 12.65 34.51
N ALA A 169 15.69 11.51 34.00
CA ALA A 169 17.10 11.14 33.94
C ALA A 169 17.74 11.47 32.57
N ARG A 170 16.97 12.01 31.62
CA ARG A 170 17.43 12.33 30.25
C ARG A 170 17.30 13.82 29.96
N ASN A 171 18.23 14.35 29.15
CA ASN A 171 18.12 15.69 28.56
C ASN A 171 17.25 15.71 27.29
N GLN A 172 16.54 14.62 26.97
CA GLN A 172 16.51 13.86 25.69
C GLN A 172 15.45 12.74 25.66
N ASP A 173 14.14 13.01 25.56
CA ASP A 173 13.13 11.97 25.22
C ASP A 173 11.81 12.48 24.60
N TRP A 174 11.14 11.63 23.82
CA TRP A 174 9.77 11.80 23.30
C TRP A 174 9.11 10.43 23.09
N THR A 175 7.79 10.36 22.95
CA THR A 175 7.08 9.09 22.69
C THR A 175 5.87 9.29 21.78
N ILE A 176 5.29 8.19 21.30
CA ILE A 176 4.01 8.12 20.57
C ILE A 176 3.16 7.02 21.22
N PHE A 177 1.88 7.29 21.44
CA PHE A 177 0.87 6.29 21.79
C PHE A 177 -0.34 6.43 20.87
N PHE A 178 -1.13 5.36 20.73
CA PHE A 178 -2.32 5.35 19.89
C PHE A 178 -3.57 5.45 20.76
N LEU A 179 -4.36 6.50 20.58
CA LEU A 179 -5.73 6.50 21.07
C LEU A 179 -6.65 5.93 19.97
N HIS A 180 -7.44 4.94 20.36
CA HIS A 180 -8.46 4.35 19.52
C HIS A 180 -9.78 5.04 19.88
N LYS A 181 -10.40 5.74 18.93
CA LYS A 181 -11.75 6.27 19.11
C LYS A 181 -12.76 5.13 19.02
N ASP A 182 -13.64 4.94 19.99
CA ASP A 182 -14.70 3.93 19.91
C ASP A 182 -15.83 4.41 18.99
N THR A 183 -15.59 4.42 17.67
CA THR A 183 -16.54 4.89 16.65
C THR A 183 -17.83 4.09 16.57
N SER A 184 -17.94 2.96 17.29
CA SER A 184 -19.15 2.12 17.32
C SER A 184 -20.44 2.88 17.67
N GLN A 185 -20.40 3.97 18.45
CA GLN A 185 -21.59 4.80 18.66
C GLN A 185 -21.82 5.79 17.51
N GLU A 186 -20.77 6.45 17.01
CA GLU A 186 -20.90 7.43 15.92
C GLU A 186 -21.33 6.75 14.60
N GLU A 187 -20.77 5.58 14.26
CA GLU A 187 -21.16 4.79 13.09
C GLU A 187 -22.61 4.27 13.19
N ASP A 188 -23.03 3.77 14.37
CA ASP A 188 -24.42 3.31 14.58
C ASP A 188 -25.43 4.48 14.53
N ASP A 189 -25.08 5.66 15.07
CA ASP A 189 -25.91 6.86 15.05
C ASP A 189 -25.97 7.48 13.64
N GLU A 190 -24.86 7.59 12.92
CA GLU A 190 -24.82 8.07 11.53
C GLU A 190 -25.57 7.14 10.57
N GLU A 191 -25.37 5.82 10.65
CA GLU A 191 -26.10 4.86 9.82
C GLU A 191 -27.60 4.87 10.16
N SER A 192 -27.96 5.11 11.43
CA SER A 192 -29.35 5.28 11.86
C SER A 192 -29.97 6.56 11.31
N ALA A 193 -29.28 7.70 11.38
CA ALA A 193 -29.73 8.97 10.82
C ALA A 193 -29.90 8.88 9.29
N ALA A 194 -28.95 8.28 8.58
CA ALA A 194 -29.03 8.05 7.14
C ALA A 194 -30.19 7.11 6.76
N LYS A 195 -30.45 6.06 7.57
CA LYS A 195 -31.61 5.18 7.40
C LYS A 195 -32.94 5.91 7.65
N GLU A 196 -33.00 6.82 8.62
CA GLU A 196 -34.19 7.60 8.94
C GLU A 196 -34.49 8.64 7.86
N ASP A 197 -33.51 9.42 7.41
CA ASP A 197 -33.72 10.39 6.33
C ASP A 197 -34.08 9.72 5.00
N ARG A 198 -33.45 8.58 4.67
CA ARG A 198 -33.85 7.77 3.50
C ARG A 198 -35.26 7.17 3.64
N ARG A 199 -35.80 7.01 4.86
CA ARG A 199 -37.22 6.71 5.11
C ARG A 199 -38.09 7.97 4.97
N ARG A 200 -37.66 9.13 5.48
CA ARG A 200 -38.38 10.42 5.38
C ARG A 200 -38.59 10.83 3.92
N ARG A 201 -37.54 10.81 3.08
CA ARG A 201 -37.64 11.07 1.63
C ARG A 201 -38.60 10.11 0.92
N ARG A 202 -38.53 8.81 1.24
CA ARG A 202 -39.46 7.79 0.70
C ARG A 202 -40.91 8.00 1.16
N ARG A 203 -41.12 8.47 2.39
CA ARG A 203 -42.45 8.83 2.91
C ARG A 203 -43.00 10.07 2.20
N ARG A 204 -42.25 11.18 2.14
CA ARG A 204 -42.66 12.41 1.40
C ARG A 204 -43.06 12.09 -0.05
N ARG A 205 -42.25 11.33 -0.80
CA ARG A 205 -42.58 10.89 -2.17
C ARG A 205 -43.86 10.04 -2.24
N ARG A 206 -44.09 9.14 -1.27
CA ARG A 206 -45.31 8.31 -1.21
C ARG A 206 -46.56 9.13 -0.87
N ASP A 207 -46.47 10.02 0.11
CA ASP A 207 -47.63 10.72 0.64
C ASP A 207 -48.09 11.81 -0.35
N ARG A 208 -47.15 12.49 -1.04
CA ARG A 208 -47.41 13.34 -2.23
C ARG A 208 -48.04 12.55 -3.39
N ALA A 209 -47.54 11.35 -3.69
CA ALA A 209 -48.14 10.47 -4.71
C ALA A 209 -49.50 9.89 -4.30
N ALA A 210 -49.86 9.93 -3.01
CA ALA A 210 -51.16 9.54 -2.50
C ALA A 210 -52.17 10.72 -2.40
N GLY A 211 -51.73 11.95 -2.70
CA GLY A 211 -52.54 13.15 -2.54
C GLY A 211 -52.82 13.52 -1.09
N ILE A 212 -51.95 13.09 -0.16
CA ILE A 212 -52.03 13.44 1.26
C ILE A 212 -51.21 14.71 1.49
N ILE A 213 -51.89 15.77 1.91
CA ILE A 213 -51.28 17.02 2.38
C ILE A 213 -51.27 16.94 3.91
N ASP A 214 -50.10 17.06 4.55
CA ASP A 214 -50.00 17.28 5.99
C ASP A 214 -50.27 18.78 6.25
N GLU A 215 -51.24 19.11 7.11
CA GLU A 215 -51.71 20.49 7.34
C GLU A 215 -50.76 21.32 8.26
N ASP A 216 -49.62 20.74 8.66
CA ASP A 216 -48.65 21.31 9.62
C ASP A 216 -47.29 21.72 8.98
N GLU A 217 -47.05 21.52 7.68
CA GLU A 217 -45.82 22.03 7.01
C GLU A 217 -46.02 23.52 6.60
N GLU A 218 -45.72 24.46 7.50
CA GLU A 218 -45.63 25.90 7.17
C GLU A 218 -44.56 26.15 6.09
N GLU A 219 -44.87 27.03 5.13
CA GLU A 219 -44.15 27.20 3.87
C GLU A 219 -42.77 27.88 4.06
N ASN A 220 -41.68 27.10 4.05
CA ASN A 220 -40.36 27.60 3.65
C ASN A 220 -40.30 27.62 2.12
N GLU A 221 -40.52 28.78 1.50
CA GLU A 221 -40.55 28.93 0.03
C GLU A 221 -39.21 28.55 -0.66
N ASP A 222 -38.10 28.48 0.07
CA ASP A 222 -36.78 28.09 -0.46
C ASP A 222 -36.71 26.61 -0.93
N ASP A 223 -37.50 25.69 -0.35
CA ASP A 223 -37.53 24.27 -0.73
C ASP A 223 -38.27 24.02 -2.07
N LEU A 224 -38.97 25.02 -2.63
CA LEU A 224 -39.88 24.87 -3.78
C LEU A 224 -39.25 25.13 -5.15
N LEU A 225 -37.95 25.44 -5.23
CA LEU A 225 -37.26 25.79 -6.48
C LEU A 225 -36.33 24.71 -7.05
N GLU A 226 -36.10 23.59 -6.35
CA GLU A 226 -35.26 22.47 -6.85
C GLU A 226 -36.04 21.36 -7.58
N ASP A 227 -37.37 21.45 -7.63
CA ASP A 227 -38.26 20.28 -7.80
C ASP A 227 -39.03 20.25 -9.15
N GLU A 228 -38.77 21.19 -10.06
CA GLU A 228 -39.50 21.42 -11.33
C GLU A 228 -38.58 21.66 -12.57
N GLU A 229 -37.40 21.03 -12.65
CA GLU A 229 -36.71 20.88 -13.95
C GLU A 229 -35.91 19.56 -14.10
N TRP A 230 -36.06 18.89 -15.25
CA TRP A 230 -35.37 17.68 -15.75
C TRP A 230 -35.64 16.32 -15.08
N ASP A 231 -36.57 15.58 -15.71
CA ASP A 231 -36.79 14.13 -15.55
C ASP A 231 -35.73 13.35 -16.37
N ASP A 232 -34.46 13.39 -15.92
CA ASP A 232 -33.34 12.67 -16.54
C ASP A 232 -32.97 11.39 -15.76
N GLU A 233 -33.24 10.22 -16.34
CA GLU A 233 -32.79 8.91 -15.85
C GLU A 233 -31.28 8.67 -16.10
N ASP A 234 -30.35 9.50 -15.56
CA ASP A 234 -28.90 9.15 -15.44
C ASP A 234 -27.99 10.19 -14.69
N ASP A 235 -28.32 10.64 -13.46
CA ASP A 235 -27.33 11.36 -12.60
C ASP A 235 -27.28 10.91 -11.12
N ASP A 236 -26.93 9.64 -10.91
CA ASP A 236 -26.42 9.13 -9.62
C ASP A 236 -24.89 9.35 -9.51
N SER A 237 -24.35 10.45 -10.10
CA SER A 237 -22.90 10.67 -10.27
C SER A 237 -22.28 11.75 -9.37
N SER A 238 -23.10 12.64 -8.78
CA SER A 238 -22.60 13.63 -7.83
C SER A 238 -22.37 13.01 -6.43
N SER A 239 -21.19 13.25 -5.86
CA SER A 239 -20.78 12.82 -4.52
C SER A 239 -20.54 11.30 -4.28
N THR A 240 -19.97 10.55 -5.23
CA THR A 240 -19.24 9.28 -4.94
C THR A 240 -17.91 9.16 -5.73
N ASP A 241 -17.24 10.29 -6.00
CA ASP A 241 -15.86 10.35 -6.56
C ASP A 241 -14.77 10.23 -5.47
N SER A 242 -15.18 10.05 -4.20
CA SER A 242 -14.28 9.60 -3.14
C SER A 242 -13.92 8.13 -3.37
N GLU A 243 -12.66 7.87 -3.70
CA GLU A 243 -12.09 6.53 -3.48
C GLU A 243 -12.40 6.10 -2.03
N PRO A 244 -12.84 4.86 -1.75
CA PRO A 244 -12.91 4.37 -0.39
C PRO A 244 -11.47 4.30 0.17
N GLU A 245 -11.08 5.29 0.98
CA GLU A 245 -9.78 5.30 1.64
C GLU A 245 -9.74 4.14 2.65
N GLY A 246 -8.84 3.19 2.36
CA GLY A 246 -9.12 1.75 2.42
C GLY A 246 -9.57 1.20 3.77
N GLY A 247 -10.86 1.40 4.07
CA GLY A 247 -11.52 0.99 5.30
C GLY A 247 -10.71 1.38 6.53
N GLU A 248 -10.10 2.57 6.52
CA GLU A 248 -9.23 3.03 7.60
C GLU A 248 -9.94 2.84 8.95
N GLY A 249 -9.18 2.49 9.98
CA GLY A 249 -9.79 2.19 11.26
C GLY A 249 -10.51 3.41 11.85
N PRO A 250 -11.30 3.21 12.93
CA PRO A 250 -11.61 4.30 13.86
C PRO A 250 -10.39 5.21 14.00
N PRO A 251 -10.48 6.50 13.61
CA PRO A 251 -9.31 7.30 13.30
C PRO A 251 -8.39 7.29 14.51
N LEU A 252 -7.16 6.82 14.30
CA LEU A 252 -6.16 6.73 15.36
C LEU A 252 -5.78 8.16 15.74
N ILE A 253 -6.28 8.65 16.87
CA ILE A 253 -5.99 10.01 17.32
C ILE A 253 -4.53 10.02 17.78
N TYR A 254 -3.66 10.53 16.89
CA TYR A 254 -2.23 10.66 17.10
C TYR A 254 -1.95 11.81 18.09
N VAL A 255 -2.15 11.56 19.39
CA VAL A 255 -1.81 12.53 20.43
C VAL A 255 -0.30 12.72 20.48
N LEU A 256 0.17 13.83 19.93
CA LEU A 256 1.57 14.21 19.96
C LEU A 256 1.86 14.91 21.29
N ASN A 257 2.53 14.20 22.21
CA ASN A 257 3.00 14.77 23.48
C ASN A 257 4.52 15.00 23.50
N LEU A 258 4.96 15.98 24.29
CA LEU A 258 6.36 16.25 24.58
C LEU A 258 6.57 16.52 26.07
N VAL A 259 7.73 16.11 26.61
CA VAL A 259 8.23 16.65 27.88
C VAL A 259 9.68 17.10 27.77
N ASN A 260 9.87 18.40 28.04
CA ASN A 260 11.07 19.10 28.52
C ASN A 260 12.46 18.59 28.07
N THR A 261 12.69 18.39 26.77
CA THR A 261 13.97 17.85 26.26
C THR A 261 14.30 18.39 24.86
N LYS A 262 15.59 18.47 24.46
CA LYS A 262 16.03 19.48 23.47
C LYS A 262 16.83 19.01 22.23
N HIS A 263 16.08 18.65 21.18
CA HIS A 263 16.34 18.69 19.71
C HIS A 263 15.99 17.43 18.89
N ASP A 264 15.24 17.65 17.81
CA ASP A 264 14.74 16.71 16.78
C ASP A 264 13.63 15.76 17.32
N LYS A 265 12.41 15.76 16.77
CA LYS A 265 11.85 16.33 15.51
C LYS A 265 11.12 17.67 15.76
N THR A 266 11.86 18.69 16.21
CA THR A 266 11.34 19.63 17.22
C THR A 266 10.90 21.06 16.87
N PRO A 267 11.35 21.79 15.82
CA PRO A 267 11.41 23.26 15.87
C PRO A 267 10.15 24.01 16.34
N LEU A 268 8.99 23.74 15.75
CA LEU A 268 7.71 24.36 16.14
C LEU A 268 7.33 24.03 17.59
N LEU A 269 7.44 22.76 17.95
CA LEU A 269 7.03 22.23 19.26
C LEU A 269 7.96 22.71 20.38
N LEU A 270 9.27 22.79 20.13
CA LEU A 270 10.21 23.42 21.06
C LEU A 270 9.97 24.93 21.21
N LEU A 271 9.64 25.65 20.13
CA LEU A 271 9.31 27.08 20.23
C LEU A 271 8.02 27.32 21.01
N ALA A 272 7.04 26.43 20.88
CA ALA A 272 5.80 26.47 21.67
C ALA A 272 6.02 26.08 23.14
N LEU A 273 6.78 25.01 23.42
CA LEU A 273 7.16 24.62 24.78
C LEU A 273 8.02 25.70 25.48
N GLU A 274 9.01 26.25 24.78
CA GLU A 274 9.80 27.36 25.32
C GLU A 274 8.93 28.58 25.61
N GLU A 275 7.79 28.77 24.94
CA GLU A 275 6.83 29.82 25.30
C GLU A 275 5.91 29.42 26.46
N TYR A 276 5.36 28.21 26.44
CA TYR A 276 4.57 27.65 27.53
C TYR A 276 5.32 27.71 28.87
N PHE A 277 6.63 27.39 28.89
CA PHE A 277 7.46 27.54 30.09
C PHE A 277 7.74 29.00 30.52
N LYS A 278 7.51 30.00 29.66
CA LYS A 278 7.53 31.44 30.04
C LYS A 278 6.18 31.91 30.57
N SER A 279 5.09 31.36 30.03
CA SER A 279 3.71 31.68 30.39
C SER A 279 2.82 30.44 30.21
N PRO A 280 2.66 29.59 31.25
CA PRO A 280 1.86 28.37 31.17
C PRO A 280 0.38 28.76 31.26
N VAL A 281 -0.20 29.11 30.11
CA VAL A 281 -1.58 29.58 29.96
C VAL A 281 -2.20 29.01 28.68
N PRO A 282 -3.52 28.70 28.64
CA PRO A 282 -4.17 28.07 27.49
C PRO A 282 -3.97 28.80 26.16
N GLU A 283 -3.83 30.11 26.18
CA GLU A 283 -3.60 30.96 25.01
C GLU A 283 -2.28 30.62 24.28
N THR A 284 -1.29 30.04 24.97
CA THR A 284 -0.06 29.54 24.31
C THR A 284 -0.28 28.24 23.54
N LEU A 285 -1.23 27.41 23.97
CA LEU A 285 -1.66 26.21 23.24
C LEU A 285 -2.58 26.61 22.07
N ALA A 286 -3.47 27.58 22.26
CA ALA A 286 -4.28 28.18 21.20
C ALA A 286 -3.40 28.71 20.05
N MET A 287 -2.38 29.50 20.36
CA MET A 287 -1.41 29.98 19.36
C MET A 287 -0.70 28.86 18.58
N LEU A 288 -0.52 27.66 19.16
CA LEU A 288 0.06 26.52 18.45
C LEU A 288 -0.99 25.81 17.59
N TYR A 289 -2.19 25.57 18.15
CA TYR A 289 -3.33 24.96 17.47
C TYR A 289 -3.72 25.73 16.21
N ASP A 290 -3.99 27.03 16.37
CA ASP A 290 -4.41 27.92 15.28
C ASP A 290 -3.31 28.00 14.20
N ALA A 291 -2.03 28.04 14.59
CA ALA A 291 -0.93 28.12 13.66
C ALA A 291 -0.68 26.83 12.87
N VAL A 292 -0.95 25.66 13.47
CA VAL A 292 -0.88 24.36 12.78
C VAL A 292 -2.08 24.17 11.86
N ASN A 293 -3.30 24.46 12.33
CA ASN A 293 -4.52 24.30 11.55
C ASN A 293 -4.64 25.32 10.40
N ALA A 294 -4.03 26.51 10.51
CA ALA A 294 -3.90 27.47 9.41
C ALA A 294 -2.82 27.12 8.36
N MET A 295 -2.25 25.92 8.35
CA MET A 295 -1.26 25.49 7.35
C MET A 295 -1.93 25.22 5.98
N ASP A 296 -1.65 26.05 4.98
CA ASP A 296 -2.14 25.85 3.60
C ASP A 296 -1.46 24.63 2.96
N LEU A 297 -2.23 23.55 2.75
CA LEU A 297 -1.86 22.37 1.97
C LEU A 297 -2.62 22.29 0.63
N SER A 298 -3.35 23.35 0.24
CA SER A 298 -4.34 23.29 -0.85
C SER A 298 -3.76 23.11 -2.26
N LEU A 299 -2.46 23.31 -2.44
CA LEU A 299 -1.74 23.01 -3.67
C LEU A 299 -1.28 21.54 -3.79
N MET A 300 -1.44 20.72 -2.75
CA MET A 300 -1.11 19.29 -2.81
C MET A 300 -2.20 18.52 -3.58
N PRO A 301 -1.88 17.85 -4.69
CA PRO A 301 -2.87 17.14 -5.49
C PRO A 301 -3.34 15.86 -4.80
N ARG A 302 -4.64 15.56 -4.89
CA ARG A 302 -5.19 14.25 -4.50
C ARG A 302 -4.78 13.20 -5.53
N LEU A 303 -4.01 12.20 -5.10
CA LEU A 303 -3.51 11.11 -5.94
C LEU A 303 -4.36 9.85 -5.76
N SER A 304 -4.61 9.11 -6.84
CA SER A 304 -5.31 7.82 -6.78
C SER A 304 -4.50 6.76 -6.02
N ILE A 305 -5.12 5.64 -5.62
CA ILE A 305 -4.40 4.55 -4.93
C ILE A 305 -3.25 4.00 -5.79
N LEU A 306 -3.45 3.89 -7.10
CA LEU A 306 -2.41 3.45 -8.04
C LEU A 306 -1.29 4.48 -8.20
N GLU A 307 -1.62 5.77 -8.24
CA GLU A 307 -0.64 6.86 -8.30
C GLU A 307 0.19 6.98 -7.03
N ARG A 308 -0.45 6.88 -5.85
CA ARG A 308 0.24 6.81 -4.55
C ARG A 308 1.23 5.66 -4.52
N HIS A 309 0.82 4.47 -4.97
CA HIS A 309 1.69 3.30 -5.08
C HIS A 309 2.85 3.51 -6.06
N LEU A 310 2.61 4.08 -7.25
CA LEU A 310 3.64 4.36 -8.26
C LEU A 310 4.69 5.35 -7.74
N LEU A 311 4.26 6.42 -7.07
CA LEU A 311 5.14 7.39 -6.43
C LEU A 311 5.98 6.73 -5.33
N GLN A 312 5.36 5.92 -4.48
CA GLN A 312 6.04 5.15 -3.42
C GLN A 312 6.92 4.00 -3.93
N ALA A 313 6.87 3.66 -5.22
CA ALA A 313 7.68 2.63 -5.87
C ALA A 313 8.86 3.21 -6.67
N SER A 314 8.97 4.53 -6.78
CA SER A 314 10.02 5.21 -7.55
C SER A 314 10.95 6.05 -6.65
N ASP A 315 12.18 6.27 -7.11
CA ASP A 315 13.08 7.32 -6.60
C ASP A 315 12.99 8.61 -7.45
N ASN A 316 12.17 8.62 -8.51
CA ASN A 316 12.09 9.71 -9.47
C ASN A 316 11.31 10.92 -8.93
N LYS A 317 12.06 11.94 -8.52
CA LYS A 317 11.57 13.21 -7.93
C LYS A 317 10.60 14.02 -8.80
N ASP A 318 10.57 13.78 -10.11
CA ASP A 318 9.74 14.54 -11.06
C ASP A 318 8.42 13.81 -11.40
N LEU A 319 8.12 12.65 -10.80
CA LEU A 319 6.93 11.85 -11.15
C LEU A 319 5.64 12.57 -10.74
N PHE A 320 4.70 12.73 -11.67
CA PHE A 320 3.45 13.51 -11.50
C PHE A 320 3.67 15.02 -11.26
N VAL A 321 4.83 15.60 -11.62
CA VAL A 321 5.07 17.05 -11.48
C VAL A 321 4.05 17.89 -12.26
N GLU A 322 3.53 17.33 -13.36
CA GLU A 322 2.44 17.89 -14.16
C GLU A 322 1.15 18.14 -13.35
N LYS A 323 0.89 17.38 -12.29
CA LYS A 323 -0.27 17.60 -11.41
C LYS A 323 -0.07 18.79 -10.48
N PHE A 324 1.15 19.02 -9.98
CA PHE A 324 1.48 20.23 -9.21
C PHE A 324 1.43 21.48 -10.10
N GLU A 325 1.90 21.40 -11.35
CA GLU A 325 1.75 22.49 -12.33
C GLU A 325 0.28 22.82 -12.61
N GLN A 326 -0.60 21.81 -12.71
CA GLN A 326 -2.05 22.00 -12.87
C GLN A 326 -2.70 22.59 -11.62
N MET A 327 -2.39 22.12 -10.40
CA MET A 327 -2.89 22.70 -9.15
C MET A 327 -2.52 24.18 -8.99
N ILE A 328 -1.29 24.55 -9.38
CA ILE A 328 -0.85 25.95 -9.37
C ILE A 328 -1.63 26.78 -10.40
N GLN A 329 -1.91 26.25 -11.59
CA GLN A 329 -2.72 26.95 -12.60
C GLN A 329 -4.18 27.16 -12.15
N LEU A 330 -4.78 26.16 -11.50
CA LEU A 330 -6.13 26.27 -10.92
C LEU A 330 -6.16 27.35 -9.82
N ARG A 331 -5.24 27.29 -8.85
CA ARG A 331 -5.09 28.31 -7.78
C ARG A 331 -4.89 29.73 -8.35
N ILE A 332 -4.09 29.90 -9.40
CA ILE A 332 -3.90 31.22 -10.05
C ILE A 332 -5.20 31.71 -10.72
N ALA A 333 -6.04 30.82 -11.26
CA ALA A 333 -7.33 31.20 -11.83
C ALA A 333 -8.40 31.49 -10.76
N GLU A 334 -8.40 30.74 -9.65
CA GLU A 334 -9.25 30.97 -8.48
C GLU A 334 -8.94 32.35 -7.86
N ASP A 335 -7.69 32.60 -7.46
CA ASP A 335 -7.30 33.87 -6.82
C ASP A 335 -7.52 35.08 -7.78
N GLN A 336 -7.41 34.91 -9.11
CA GLN A 336 -7.78 35.94 -10.10
C GLN A 336 -9.29 36.19 -10.24
N ALA A 337 -10.12 35.16 -10.02
CA ALA A 337 -11.58 35.31 -10.02
C ALA A 337 -12.06 36.02 -8.74
N GLU A 338 -11.44 35.71 -7.59
CA GLU A 338 -11.65 36.41 -6.32
C GLU A 338 -11.25 37.89 -6.44
N GLU A 339 -10.05 38.21 -6.95
CA GLU A 339 -9.63 39.60 -7.23
C GLU A 339 -10.59 40.34 -8.17
N MET A 340 -11.25 39.65 -9.11
CA MET A 340 -12.24 40.25 -10.01
C MET A 340 -13.61 40.47 -9.37
N ALA A 341 -14.01 39.63 -8.40
CA ALA A 341 -15.29 39.75 -7.69
C ALA A 341 -15.30 40.95 -6.72
N ASP A 342 -14.17 41.21 -6.05
CA ASP A 342 -14.02 42.34 -5.10
C ASP A 342 -13.84 43.71 -5.79
N GLN A 343 -13.65 43.75 -7.12
CA GLN A 343 -13.50 45.00 -7.87
C GLN A 343 -14.84 45.51 -8.44
N PRO A 344 -15.19 46.81 -8.27
CA PRO A 344 -16.41 47.36 -8.84
C PRO A 344 -16.35 47.31 -10.38
N LEU A 345 -17.49 46.95 -10.99
CA LEU A 345 -17.64 46.60 -12.42
C LEU A 345 -17.20 47.72 -13.40
N ASP A 346 -15.91 47.76 -13.74
CA ASP A 346 -15.38 48.54 -14.87
C ASP A 346 -15.36 47.70 -16.15
N VAL A 347 -16.36 47.94 -17.01
CA VAL A 347 -16.56 47.29 -18.31
C VAL A 347 -15.42 47.59 -19.32
N SER A 348 -14.46 48.46 -18.96
CA SER A 348 -13.35 48.91 -19.84
C SER A 348 -12.14 47.98 -19.87
N ARG A 349 -12.01 47.01 -18.95
CA ARG A 349 -10.82 46.15 -18.85
C ARG A 349 -10.92 44.89 -19.70
N SER A 350 -9.96 44.71 -20.62
CA SER A 350 -9.71 43.43 -21.28
C SER A 350 -9.21 42.38 -20.26
N PRO A 351 -9.58 41.10 -20.38
CA PRO A 351 -9.07 40.05 -19.49
C PRO A 351 -7.52 40.01 -19.45
N PRO A 352 -6.91 39.80 -18.28
CA PRO A 352 -5.48 39.52 -18.20
C PRO A 352 -5.18 38.22 -18.96
N LYS A 353 -3.98 38.14 -19.57
CA LYS A 353 -3.54 36.87 -20.16
C LYS A 353 -3.24 35.89 -19.01
N PRO A 354 -3.65 34.61 -19.11
CA PRO A 354 -3.30 33.61 -18.11
C PRO A 354 -1.78 33.51 -17.96
N ALA A 355 -1.30 33.46 -16.72
CA ALA A 355 0.11 33.35 -16.40
C ALA A 355 0.66 32.00 -16.87
N GLY A 356 1.57 32.03 -17.85
CA GLY A 356 2.20 30.81 -18.36
C GLY A 356 3.19 30.23 -17.36
N ILE A 357 3.15 28.91 -17.14
CA ILE A 357 4.28 28.20 -16.55
C ILE A 357 5.29 27.92 -17.68
N SER A 358 6.47 28.52 -17.62
CA SER A 358 7.55 28.25 -18.58
C SER A 358 8.65 27.39 -17.94
N ARG A 359 9.02 26.28 -18.60
CA ARG A 359 10.12 25.41 -18.16
C ARG A 359 11.44 25.87 -18.78
N LEU A 360 12.25 26.60 -18.02
CA LEU A 360 13.58 27.06 -18.43
C LEU A 360 14.66 26.11 -17.86
N GLY A 361 14.94 25.03 -18.60
CA GLY A 361 15.80 23.94 -18.13
C GLY A 361 15.08 23.07 -17.09
N THR A 362 15.79 22.64 -16.03
CA THR A 362 15.24 21.82 -14.94
C THR A 362 14.45 22.62 -13.89
N LYS A 363 13.91 23.78 -14.27
CA LYS A 363 13.07 24.62 -13.41
C LYS A 363 11.87 25.14 -14.19
N ALA A 364 10.68 24.78 -13.74
CA ALA A 364 9.47 25.50 -14.06
C ALA A 364 9.47 26.84 -13.31
N HIS A 365 9.06 27.91 -13.98
CA HIS A 365 8.85 29.22 -13.38
C HIS A 365 7.47 29.75 -13.82
N VAL A 366 6.74 30.36 -12.88
CA VAL A 366 5.45 30.99 -13.18
C VAL A 366 5.71 32.39 -13.70
N GLU A 367 5.38 32.68 -14.94
CA GLU A 367 5.64 33.99 -15.54
C GLU A 367 4.64 35.03 -15.03
N GLY A 368 5.14 36.08 -14.36
CA GLY A 368 4.35 37.24 -13.91
C GLY A 368 3.82 37.17 -12.47
N ALA A 369 3.73 36.00 -11.86
CA ALA A 369 3.34 35.88 -10.45
C ALA A 369 4.51 36.27 -9.51
N GLN A 370 4.29 37.17 -8.55
CA GLN A 370 5.34 37.58 -7.60
C GLN A 370 5.61 36.52 -6.53
N SER A 371 6.45 35.54 -6.84
CA SER A 371 7.06 34.57 -5.92
C SER A 371 6.14 33.64 -5.10
N MET A 372 4.82 33.80 -5.17
CA MET A 372 3.86 33.12 -4.29
C MET A 372 3.69 31.62 -4.58
N TYR A 373 3.94 31.19 -5.83
CA TYR A 373 3.84 29.79 -6.24
C TYR A 373 5.15 29.26 -6.82
N SER A 374 5.48 28.03 -6.48
CA SER A 374 6.64 27.31 -7.02
C SER A 374 6.33 25.83 -7.18
N VAL A 375 6.63 25.27 -8.36
CA VAL A 375 6.55 23.83 -8.61
C VAL A 375 7.57 23.11 -7.70
N PRO A 376 7.19 22.02 -7.00
CA PRO A 376 8.10 21.26 -6.14
C PRO A 376 9.32 20.69 -6.90
N ARG A 377 10.41 20.45 -6.16
CA ARG A 377 11.62 19.76 -6.67
C ARG A 377 11.68 18.27 -6.34
N ASP A 378 10.71 17.79 -5.57
CA ASP A 378 10.51 16.38 -5.24
C ASP A 378 9.02 16.19 -4.98
N THR A 379 8.32 15.51 -5.89
CA THR A 379 6.86 15.33 -5.83
C THR A 379 6.37 14.42 -4.72
N HIS A 380 7.29 13.79 -3.97
CA HIS A 380 6.96 12.95 -2.81
C HIS A 380 6.74 13.75 -1.52
N GLU A 381 7.21 15.00 -1.46
CA GLU A 381 7.20 15.85 -0.26
C GLU A 381 6.68 17.24 -0.61
N PHE A 382 5.48 17.58 -0.16
CA PHE A 382 4.93 18.93 -0.30
C PHE A 382 5.56 19.86 0.75
N GLU A 383 6.16 20.96 0.31
CA GLU A 383 6.83 21.93 1.18
C GLU A 383 5.87 23.07 1.55
N SER A 384 5.27 23.00 2.75
CA SER A 384 4.42 24.05 3.33
C SER A 384 5.12 24.78 4.50
N LYS A 385 4.42 25.71 5.16
CA LYS A 385 4.95 26.53 6.25
C LYS A 385 3.87 26.81 7.30
N VAL A 386 4.21 26.61 8.57
CA VAL A 386 3.41 27.08 9.72
C VAL A 386 3.89 28.46 10.15
N MET A 387 2.96 29.39 10.39
CA MET A 387 3.25 30.78 10.77
C MET A 387 3.17 30.98 12.29
N TYR A 388 4.12 30.44 13.04
CA TYR A 388 4.12 30.56 14.50
C TYR A 388 4.80 31.86 14.96
N LYS A 389 4.09 32.73 15.68
CA LYS A 389 4.58 34.04 16.18
C LYS A 389 5.21 34.93 15.07
N GLY A 390 4.70 34.83 13.84
CA GLY A 390 5.24 35.55 12.67
C GLY A 390 6.52 34.96 12.09
N ILE A 391 7.03 33.86 12.63
CA ILE A 391 8.17 33.10 12.09
C ILE A 391 7.62 32.02 11.14
N PRO A 392 7.99 32.02 9.85
CA PRO A 392 7.62 30.96 8.91
C PRO A 392 8.49 29.71 9.17
N ILE A 393 7.89 28.68 9.77
CA ILE A 393 8.56 27.40 10.04
C ILE A 393 8.21 26.43 8.90
N PRO A 394 9.18 26.01 8.06
CA PRO A 394 8.92 25.10 6.95
C PRO A 394 8.59 23.68 7.45
N ILE A 395 7.58 23.07 6.85
CA ILE A 395 7.13 21.70 7.13
C ILE A 395 7.08 20.92 5.81
N LYS A 396 7.42 19.64 5.86
CA LYS A 396 7.36 18.70 4.73
C LYS A 396 6.28 17.67 4.99
N VAL A 397 5.27 17.62 4.13
CA VAL A 397 4.16 16.66 4.20
C VAL A 397 4.36 15.60 3.11
N PRO A 398 4.42 14.29 3.44
CA PRO A 398 4.51 13.23 2.44
C PRO A 398 3.24 13.18 1.57
N VAL A 399 3.40 13.31 0.26
CA VAL A 399 2.29 13.36 -0.72
C VAL A 399 1.61 11.99 -0.90
N ALA A 400 2.32 10.91 -0.59
CA ALA A 400 1.80 9.56 -0.58
C ALA A 400 2.29 8.82 0.67
N VAL A 401 1.44 8.71 1.69
CA VAL A 401 1.66 7.87 2.89
C VAL A 401 1.22 6.42 2.60
N MET A 402 1.89 5.44 3.20
CA MET A 402 1.48 4.03 3.13
C MET A 402 0.66 3.64 4.38
N PRO A 403 -0.26 2.66 4.28
CA PRO A 403 -0.84 2.02 5.46
C PRO A 403 0.23 1.63 6.48
N GLU A 404 -0.11 1.72 7.77
CA GLU A 404 0.77 1.39 8.92
C GLU A 404 2.04 2.26 9.04
N THR A 405 2.26 3.28 8.18
CA THR A 405 3.42 4.17 8.27
C THR A 405 3.11 5.38 9.15
N VAL A 406 3.35 5.22 10.46
CA VAL A 406 3.16 6.28 11.46
C VAL A 406 4.51 6.92 11.80
N GLY A 407 4.62 8.23 11.57
CA GLY A 407 5.77 9.05 11.96
C GLY A 407 7.09 8.72 11.25
N ASP A 408 8.14 9.46 11.61
CA ASP A 408 9.49 9.25 11.09
C ASP A 408 10.19 8.08 11.81
N PHE A 409 10.51 7.02 11.07
CA PHE A 409 11.32 5.88 11.49
C PHE A 409 12.15 5.35 10.31
N SER A 410 13.19 4.57 10.60
CA SER A 410 14.04 3.95 9.55
C SER A 410 14.07 2.43 9.64
N LEU A 411 13.63 1.78 8.57
CA LEU A 411 13.85 0.35 8.36
C LEU A 411 15.35 0.05 8.25
N ILE A 412 16.16 0.95 7.68
CA ILE A 412 17.62 0.77 7.60
C ILE A 412 18.23 0.65 9.00
N LYS A 413 17.89 1.55 9.94
CA LYS A 413 18.34 1.50 11.34
C LYS A 413 17.94 0.18 12.01
N LEU A 414 16.68 -0.22 11.88
CA LEU A 414 16.14 -1.47 12.45
C LEU A 414 16.84 -2.72 11.89
N ILE A 415 16.96 -2.81 10.57
CA ILE A 415 17.58 -3.94 9.86
C ILE A 415 19.06 -4.05 10.22
N GLN A 416 19.80 -2.93 10.17
CA GLN A 416 21.22 -2.92 10.49
C GLN A 416 21.48 -3.43 11.91
N ASN A 417 20.73 -2.96 12.92
CA ASN A 417 20.97 -3.32 14.32
C ASN A 417 20.99 -4.85 14.54
N PHE A 418 19.94 -5.55 14.10
CA PHE A 418 19.85 -7.01 14.28
C PHE A 418 20.73 -7.80 13.29
N SER A 419 21.01 -7.26 12.10
CA SER A 419 21.88 -7.92 11.11
C SER A 419 23.35 -7.88 11.52
N ASP A 420 23.84 -6.74 11.99
CA ASP A 420 25.27 -6.54 12.31
C ASP A 420 25.72 -7.42 13.48
N ALA A 421 24.92 -7.51 14.54
CA ALA A 421 25.21 -8.37 15.70
C ALA A 421 25.20 -9.86 15.33
N HIS A 422 24.23 -10.28 14.50
CA HIS A 422 24.14 -11.66 14.02
C HIS A 422 25.28 -12.00 13.04
N ALA A 423 25.66 -11.11 12.14
CA ALA A 423 26.78 -11.32 11.22
C ALA A 423 28.14 -11.39 11.94
N LYS A 424 28.36 -10.56 12.98
CA LYS A 424 29.60 -10.58 13.79
C LYS A 424 29.72 -11.81 14.68
N SER A 425 28.59 -12.36 15.14
CA SER A 425 28.54 -13.54 15.99
C SER A 425 27.17 -14.23 15.83
N PRO A 426 27.04 -15.19 14.89
CA PRO A 426 25.81 -15.94 14.71
C PRO A 426 25.48 -16.76 15.97
N GLN A 427 24.20 -16.80 16.33
CA GLN A 427 23.68 -17.64 17.41
C GLN A 427 22.49 -18.43 16.87
N PRO A 428 22.41 -19.76 17.11
CA PRO A 428 21.31 -20.58 16.63
C PRO A 428 20.05 -20.33 17.47
N PHE A 429 18.93 -20.16 16.78
CA PHE A 429 17.61 -20.00 17.38
C PHE A 429 16.99 -21.35 17.76
N ALA A 430 16.11 -21.34 18.77
CA ALA A 430 15.24 -22.48 19.05
C ALA A 430 14.29 -22.70 17.86
N LEU A 431 14.13 -23.94 17.40
CA LEU A 431 13.23 -24.25 16.30
C LEU A 431 11.78 -24.01 16.70
N HIS A 432 11.08 -23.15 15.97
CA HIS A 432 9.65 -22.93 16.09
C HIS A 432 9.03 -22.82 14.68
N PRO A 433 8.05 -23.65 14.30
CA PRO A 433 7.60 -23.77 12.90
C PRO A 433 7.14 -22.47 12.23
N HIS A 434 6.58 -21.52 12.98
CA HIS A 434 6.21 -20.20 12.42
C HIS A 434 7.42 -19.27 12.22
N LEU A 435 8.45 -19.38 13.08
CA LEU A 435 9.51 -18.37 13.23
C LEU A 435 10.80 -18.73 12.48
N THR A 436 11.20 -19.99 12.52
CA THR A 436 12.48 -20.46 11.98
C THR A 436 12.30 -21.18 10.63
N THR A 437 11.72 -20.47 9.64
CA THR A 437 11.40 -21.02 8.31
C THR A 437 12.61 -21.58 7.55
N ASN A 438 13.80 -21.01 7.77
CA ASN A 438 15.09 -21.50 7.25
C ASN A 438 15.96 -22.15 8.35
N GLY A 439 15.32 -22.84 9.31
CA GLY A 439 16.00 -23.55 10.40
C GLY A 439 16.64 -22.63 11.46
N VAL A 440 17.54 -23.17 12.28
CA VAL A 440 18.13 -22.48 13.44
C VAL A 440 18.94 -21.23 13.08
N ASN A 441 19.33 -21.08 11.82
CA ASN A 441 20.07 -19.93 11.30
C ASN A 441 19.18 -18.97 10.47
N THR A 442 17.85 -19.03 10.66
CA THR A 442 16.93 -18.04 10.06
C THR A 442 17.35 -16.63 10.52
N HIS A 443 17.45 -15.70 9.57
CA HIS A 443 17.94 -14.35 9.85
C HIS A 443 17.03 -13.60 10.86
N PRO A 444 17.57 -12.83 11.83
CA PRO A 444 16.76 -12.22 12.90
C PRO A 444 15.61 -11.34 12.41
N VAL A 445 15.81 -10.60 11.31
CA VAL A 445 14.77 -9.74 10.71
C VAL A 445 13.64 -10.55 10.07
N ILE A 446 13.93 -11.77 9.58
CA ILE A 446 12.92 -12.70 9.06
C ILE A 446 12.16 -13.36 10.22
N ILE A 447 12.83 -13.64 11.34
CA ILE A 447 12.16 -14.06 12.58
C ILE A 447 11.20 -12.98 13.08
N LEU A 448 11.60 -11.70 13.05
CA LEU A 448 10.73 -10.57 13.37
C LEU A 448 9.52 -10.48 12.42
N ALA A 449 9.73 -10.52 11.10
CA ALA A 449 8.65 -10.52 10.10
C ALA A 449 7.68 -11.71 10.29
N ASN A 450 8.22 -12.91 10.54
CA ASN A 450 7.44 -14.12 10.83
C ASN A 450 6.60 -13.98 12.12
N ALA A 451 7.13 -13.33 13.15
CA ALA A 451 6.44 -13.12 14.41
C ALA A 451 5.28 -12.13 14.29
N LEU A 452 5.50 -11.04 13.53
CA LEU A 452 4.49 -10.05 13.21
C LEU A 452 3.36 -10.68 12.38
N LEU A 453 3.71 -11.38 11.29
CA LEU A 453 2.75 -12.09 10.44
C LEU A 453 1.97 -13.18 11.19
N THR A 454 2.53 -13.80 12.22
CA THR A 454 1.85 -14.83 13.02
C THR A 454 1.37 -14.33 14.39
N GLN A 455 1.19 -13.00 14.50
CA GLN A 455 0.58 -12.28 15.63
C GLN A 455 1.12 -12.70 17.01
N LYS A 456 2.45 -12.75 17.12
CA LYS A 456 3.16 -13.07 18.37
C LYS A 456 3.33 -11.85 19.28
N ARG A 457 3.60 -12.11 20.56
CA ARG A 457 3.94 -11.09 21.57
C ARG A 457 5.40 -10.71 21.44
N ILE A 458 5.67 -9.50 20.97
CA ILE A 458 7.00 -9.00 20.61
C ILE A 458 7.33 -7.81 21.51
N ILE A 459 8.50 -7.84 22.16
CA ILE A 459 8.99 -6.74 23.00
C ILE A 459 10.31 -6.21 22.45
N PHE A 460 10.38 -4.90 22.20
CA PHE A 460 11.59 -4.15 21.92
C PHE A 460 12.15 -3.57 23.21
N LEU A 461 13.28 -4.11 23.68
CA LEU A 461 13.92 -3.68 24.93
C LEU A 461 15.05 -2.68 24.65
N GLY A 462 14.84 -1.43 25.03
CA GLY A 462 15.79 -0.32 24.94
C GLY A 462 16.36 0.09 26.30
N TYR A 463 17.02 -0.83 27.01
CA TYR A 463 17.62 -0.48 28.31
C TYR A 463 18.67 0.64 28.17
N ASN A 464 18.54 1.69 29.00
CA ASN A 464 19.31 2.94 28.92
C ASN A 464 19.22 3.72 27.59
N MET A 465 18.26 3.40 26.71
CA MET A 465 17.94 4.21 25.52
C MET A 465 16.84 5.25 25.83
N PRO A 466 16.66 6.30 25.00
CA PRO A 466 15.45 7.12 25.00
C PRO A 466 14.23 6.30 24.56
N SER A 467 13.06 6.54 25.17
CA SER A 467 11.80 5.93 24.73
C SER A 467 11.48 6.20 23.25
N GLY A 468 11.84 7.36 22.73
CA GLY A 468 11.63 7.71 21.31
C GLY A 468 12.37 6.80 20.32
N GLU A 469 13.58 6.34 20.68
CA GLU A 469 14.32 5.39 19.84
C GLU A 469 13.73 3.96 19.90
N VAL A 470 13.04 3.62 21.00
CA VAL A 470 12.32 2.35 21.12
C VAL A 470 11.01 2.41 20.33
N ALA A 471 10.28 3.54 20.41
CA ALA A 471 9.09 3.80 19.62
C ALA A 471 9.39 3.76 18.11
N GLU A 472 10.49 4.39 17.66
CA GLU A 472 10.96 4.26 16.26
C GLU A 472 11.15 2.80 15.83
N ALA A 473 11.67 1.93 16.71
CA ALA A 473 11.89 0.53 16.40
C ALA A 473 10.57 -0.27 16.30
N VAL A 474 9.60 0.01 17.18
CA VAL A 474 8.24 -0.59 17.12
C VAL A 474 7.51 -0.17 15.84
N LEU A 475 7.53 1.13 15.52
CA LEU A 475 6.87 1.67 14.32
C LEU A 475 7.54 1.16 13.03
N ALA A 476 8.87 1.07 13.02
CA ALA A 476 9.61 0.41 11.95
C ALA A 476 9.25 -1.07 11.79
N ALA A 477 9.01 -1.80 12.88
CA ALA A 477 8.58 -3.20 12.82
C ALA A 477 7.17 -3.33 12.20
N CYS A 478 6.22 -2.48 12.59
CA CYS A 478 4.86 -2.45 12.03
C CYS A 478 4.90 -2.26 10.51
N ALA A 479 5.61 -1.23 10.04
CA ALA A 479 5.73 -0.94 8.61
C ALA A 479 6.53 -2.00 7.82
N LEU A 480 7.49 -2.69 8.46
CA LEU A 480 8.26 -3.78 7.85
C LEU A 480 7.39 -5.00 7.53
N ALA A 481 6.51 -5.42 8.45
CA ALA A 481 5.56 -6.51 8.20
C ALA A 481 4.37 -6.08 7.33
N SER A 482 3.98 -4.81 7.41
CA SER A 482 2.97 -4.23 6.51
C SER A 482 3.41 -4.23 5.05
N GLY A 483 4.62 -3.76 4.77
CA GLY A 483 5.04 -3.38 3.42
C GLY A 483 4.20 -2.25 2.78
N GLY A 484 3.24 -1.67 3.53
CA GLY A 484 2.16 -0.84 3.01
C GLY A 484 1.13 -1.60 2.17
N ILE A 485 0.96 -2.91 2.43
CA ILE A 485 -0.04 -3.80 1.80
C ILE A 485 -0.91 -4.47 2.88
N LEU A 486 -0.27 -5.00 3.93
CA LEU A 486 -0.94 -5.62 5.06
C LEU A 486 -1.15 -4.58 6.16
N ARG A 487 -2.34 -4.59 6.79
CA ARG A 487 -2.71 -3.63 7.82
C ARG A 487 -3.04 -4.29 9.17
N GLY A 488 -3.27 -3.46 10.19
CA GLY A 488 -3.73 -3.83 11.51
C GLY A 488 -2.63 -4.10 12.55
N PHE A 489 -1.36 -3.82 12.25
CA PHE A 489 -0.23 -3.94 13.18
C PHE A 489 -0.22 -2.79 14.20
N THR A 490 -0.45 -1.55 13.76
CA THR A 490 -0.56 -0.36 14.63
C THR A 490 -1.63 -0.53 15.71
N ARG A 491 -2.78 -1.13 15.36
CA ARG A 491 -3.89 -1.43 16.30
C ARG A 491 -3.53 -2.39 17.45
N HIS A 492 -2.34 -2.99 17.45
CA HIS A 492 -1.81 -3.76 18.58
C HIS A 492 -0.32 -3.47 18.86
N ALA A 493 0.14 -2.31 18.42
CA ALA A 493 1.45 -1.79 18.75
C ALA A 493 1.34 -0.81 19.92
N PHE A 494 2.30 -0.91 20.84
CA PHE A 494 2.47 -0.02 21.97
C PHE A 494 3.88 0.56 21.83
N PRO A 495 4.07 1.68 21.09
CA PRO A 495 5.41 2.17 20.74
C PRO A 495 6.25 2.47 21.99
N TYR A 496 5.58 2.82 23.09
CA TYR A 496 6.11 2.74 24.44
C TYR A 496 5.08 2.13 25.40
N THR A 497 5.55 1.35 26.38
CA THR A 497 4.81 0.91 27.56
C THR A 497 5.75 0.68 28.76
N ASP A 498 5.18 0.75 29.95
CA ASP A 498 5.82 0.66 31.26
C ASP A 498 5.63 -0.74 31.90
N LEU A 499 5.95 -0.86 33.21
CA LEU A 499 5.63 -2.05 34.01
C LEU A 499 4.23 -2.02 34.66
N THR A 500 3.52 -0.89 34.72
CA THR A 500 2.19 -0.82 35.36
C THR A 500 1.13 -1.48 34.48
N LYS A 501 1.28 -1.40 33.16
CA LYS A 501 0.33 -1.92 32.15
C LYS A 501 0.60 -3.37 31.69
N VAL A 502 1.45 -4.13 32.40
CA VAL A 502 1.83 -5.49 31.98
C VAL A 502 0.62 -6.44 31.95
N ASP A 503 -0.27 -6.40 32.94
CA ASP A 503 -1.44 -7.28 32.97
C ASP A 503 -2.43 -6.96 31.83
N ASP A 504 -2.61 -5.68 31.50
CA ASP A 504 -3.43 -5.25 30.35
C ASP A 504 -2.80 -5.63 29.01
N LEU A 505 -1.48 -5.48 28.87
CA LEU A 505 -0.73 -5.89 27.69
C LEU A 505 -0.86 -7.40 27.44
N LEU A 506 -0.91 -8.22 28.51
CA LEU A 506 -1.08 -9.67 28.43
C LEU A 506 -2.51 -10.11 28.09
N ASN A 507 -3.52 -9.22 28.25
CA ASN A 507 -4.86 -9.47 27.71
C ASN A 507 -4.92 -9.36 26.18
N VAL A 508 -3.92 -8.77 25.53
CA VAL A 508 -3.81 -8.68 24.07
C VAL A 508 -3.17 -9.98 23.53
N PRO A 509 -3.87 -10.78 22.69
CA PRO A 509 -3.36 -12.10 22.26
C PRO A 509 -2.03 -12.10 21.49
N GLY A 510 -1.67 -10.95 20.91
CA GLY A 510 -0.39 -10.67 20.28
C GLY A 510 -0.24 -9.16 20.16
N PHE A 511 0.95 -8.64 20.48
CA PHE A 511 1.23 -7.22 20.62
C PHE A 511 2.67 -6.90 20.19
N ILE A 512 2.94 -5.62 19.87
CA ILE A 512 4.26 -5.13 19.48
C ILE A 512 4.63 -3.97 20.43
N ALA A 513 5.31 -4.28 21.53
CA ALA A 513 5.54 -3.32 22.62
C ALA A 513 6.99 -2.81 22.68
N GLY A 514 7.18 -1.53 22.99
CA GLY A 514 8.47 -0.91 23.27
C GLY A 514 8.64 -0.64 24.75
N VAL A 515 9.75 -1.10 25.36
CA VAL A 515 10.00 -0.98 26.80
C VAL A 515 11.45 -0.56 27.08
N THR A 516 11.67 0.22 28.13
CA THR A 516 13.02 0.59 28.62
C THR A 516 13.46 -0.21 29.84
N ASN A 517 12.53 -0.90 30.51
CA ASN A 517 12.77 -1.60 31.77
C ASN A 517 13.37 -3.01 31.54
N PRO A 518 14.54 -3.36 32.12
CA PRO A 518 15.19 -4.65 31.87
C PRO A 518 14.45 -5.85 32.49
N THR A 519 13.51 -5.61 33.40
CA THR A 519 12.69 -6.65 34.05
C THR A 519 12.01 -7.58 33.04
N PHE A 520 11.58 -7.05 31.90
CA PHE A 520 10.97 -7.83 30.82
C PHE A 520 11.88 -8.97 30.31
N GLU A 521 13.21 -8.85 30.30
CA GLU A 521 14.09 -9.95 29.89
C GLU A 521 14.00 -11.17 30.84
N HIS A 522 13.68 -10.94 32.11
CA HIS A 522 13.66 -12.00 33.13
C HIS A 522 12.32 -12.76 33.19
N HIS A 523 11.29 -12.29 32.49
CA HIS A 523 9.95 -12.89 32.43
C HIS A 523 9.61 -13.40 31.02
N PRO A 524 10.18 -14.54 30.58
CA PRO A 524 9.92 -15.13 29.26
C PRO A 524 8.45 -15.57 29.07
N GLU A 525 7.67 -15.67 30.15
CA GLU A 525 6.22 -15.85 30.07
C GLU A 525 5.46 -14.65 29.47
N TRP A 526 6.01 -13.43 29.52
CA TRP A 526 5.33 -12.23 29.04
C TRP A 526 5.43 -12.02 27.53
N TRP A 527 6.42 -12.61 26.86
CA TRP A 527 6.70 -12.42 25.43
C TRP A 527 7.03 -13.72 24.72
N ASP A 528 6.80 -13.75 23.41
CA ASP A 528 7.22 -14.84 22.54
C ASP A 528 8.58 -14.53 21.90
N ILE A 529 8.84 -13.24 21.61
CA ILE A 529 10.13 -12.72 21.12
C ILE A 529 10.55 -11.45 21.87
N LEU A 530 11.83 -11.40 22.26
CA LEU A 530 12.50 -10.21 22.77
C LEU A 530 13.54 -9.70 21.76
N CYS A 531 13.38 -8.45 21.35
CA CYS A 531 14.26 -7.69 20.49
C CYS A 531 15.06 -6.69 21.34
N ASP A 532 16.22 -7.12 21.83
CA ASP A 532 17.17 -6.34 22.60
C ASP A 532 17.90 -5.35 21.67
N LEU A 533 17.54 -4.07 21.79
CA LEU A 533 18.05 -2.99 20.94
C LEU A 533 19.51 -2.64 21.24
N PRO A 534 19.97 -2.48 22.50
CA PRO A 534 21.38 -2.19 22.80
C PRO A 534 22.37 -3.27 22.34
N SER A 535 22.00 -4.56 22.38
CA SER A 535 22.90 -5.64 21.96
C SER A 535 22.67 -6.13 20.51
N GLY A 536 21.61 -5.65 19.85
CA GLY A 536 21.21 -6.08 18.51
C GLY A 536 20.76 -7.55 18.45
N ARG A 537 20.23 -8.09 19.56
CA ARG A 537 19.88 -9.51 19.67
C ARG A 537 18.39 -9.75 19.68
N VAL A 538 17.95 -10.71 18.87
CA VAL A 538 16.62 -11.31 18.95
C VAL A 538 16.73 -12.59 19.77
N LYS A 539 15.79 -12.82 20.69
CA LYS A 539 15.68 -14.02 21.54
C LYS A 539 14.27 -14.58 21.39
N ILE A 540 14.13 -15.88 21.16
CA ILE A 540 12.83 -16.59 21.18
C ILE A 540 12.61 -17.13 22.60
N SER A 541 11.40 -16.96 23.14
CA SER A 541 11.07 -17.36 24.50
C SER A 541 11.13 -18.88 24.70
N SER A 542 11.60 -19.32 25.87
CA SER A 542 11.50 -20.70 26.34
C SER A 542 10.08 -21.11 26.78
N ARG A 543 9.14 -20.16 26.77
CA ARG A 543 7.71 -20.33 27.08
C ARG A 543 6.80 -20.16 25.86
N ILE A 544 7.35 -19.96 24.66
CA ILE A 544 6.54 -19.78 23.44
C ILE A 544 5.65 -21.01 23.19
N ASP A 545 4.37 -20.78 22.92
CA ASP A 545 3.44 -21.84 22.56
C ASP A 545 3.81 -22.50 21.24
N ALA A 546 3.72 -23.84 21.21
CA ALA A 546 3.97 -24.61 20.01
C ALA A 546 2.96 -24.27 18.88
N ALA A 547 3.45 -24.21 17.65
CA ALA A 547 2.60 -24.07 16.47
C ALA A 547 1.51 -25.17 16.43
N PRO A 548 0.22 -24.82 16.29
CA PRO A 548 -0.85 -25.80 16.17
C PRO A 548 -0.73 -26.58 14.86
N VAL A 549 -1.18 -27.84 14.86
CA VAL A 549 -1.31 -28.61 13.61
C VAL A 549 -2.60 -28.15 12.93
N THR A 550 -2.47 -27.48 11.80
CA THR A 550 -3.59 -26.94 11.03
C THR A 550 -4.01 -27.88 9.90
N GLU A 551 -5.25 -27.71 9.41
CA GLU A 551 -5.79 -28.52 8.31
C GLU A 551 -4.98 -28.37 7.02
N GLY A 552 -4.53 -27.14 6.70
CA GLY A 552 -3.80 -26.89 5.47
C GLY A 552 -2.41 -27.54 5.45
N LEU A 553 -1.75 -27.62 6.60
CA LEU A 553 -0.53 -28.44 6.76
C LEU A 553 -0.81 -29.92 6.49
N VAL A 554 -1.88 -30.47 7.07
CA VAL A 554 -2.24 -31.89 6.90
C VAL A 554 -2.58 -32.21 5.44
N TYR A 555 -3.38 -31.38 4.78
CA TYR A 555 -3.72 -31.54 3.36
C TYR A 555 -2.49 -31.39 2.45
N PHE A 556 -1.64 -30.39 2.67
CA PHE A 556 -0.40 -30.23 1.90
C PHE A 556 0.51 -31.45 2.05
N GLN A 557 0.65 -32.01 3.26
CA GLN A 557 1.44 -33.22 3.51
C GLN A 557 0.88 -34.46 2.81
N GLN A 558 -0.46 -34.58 2.67
CA GLN A 558 -1.10 -35.69 1.94
C GLN A 558 -0.87 -35.59 0.43
N GLN A 559 -1.01 -34.39 -0.15
CA GLN A 559 -0.73 -34.14 -1.57
C GLN A 559 0.77 -34.29 -1.90
N ASN A 560 1.63 -33.74 -1.04
CA ASN A 560 3.08 -33.60 -1.26
C ASN A 560 3.89 -34.45 -0.28
N SER A 561 3.61 -35.76 -0.24
CA SER A 561 4.24 -36.71 0.70
C SER A 561 5.77 -36.66 0.73
N GLY A 562 6.42 -36.44 -0.42
CA GLY A 562 7.89 -36.28 -0.52
C GLY A 562 8.46 -34.99 0.10
N LEU A 563 7.61 -34.02 0.45
CA LEU A 563 7.95 -32.75 1.10
C LEU A 563 7.36 -32.64 2.52
N ALA A 564 6.63 -33.65 3.01
CA ALA A 564 5.83 -33.53 4.23
C ALA A 564 6.64 -33.18 5.49
N THR A 565 7.83 -33.77 5.64
CA THR A 565 8.79 -33.46 6.72
C THR A 565 9.32 -32.03 6.66
N LEU A 566 9.42 -31.47 5.45
CA LEU A 566 9.91 -30.12 5.19
C LEU A 566 8.83 -29.09 5.56
N ALA A 567 7.59 -29.34 5.10
CA ALA A 567 6.41 -28.53 5.39
C ALA A 567 6.06 -28.43 6.88
N SER A 568 6.54 -29.35 7.72
CA SER A 568 6.30 -29.31 9.17
C SER A 568 7.06 -28.19 9.89
N GLY A 569 8.10 -27.57 9.31
CA GLY A 569 8.91 -26.54 9.96
C GLY A 569 9.70 -27.00 11.20
N THR A 570 9.72 -28.30 11.49
CA THR A 570 10.34 -28.92 12.68
C THR A 570 11.75 -29.44 12.45
N THR A 571 12.27 -29.36 11.21
CA THR A 571 13.60 -29.85 10.84
C THR A 571 14.53 -28.71 10.45
N ASN A 572 15.82 -28.84 10.80
CA ASN A 572 16.82 -27.83 10.51
C ASN A 572 17.29 -27.92 9.04
N THR A 573 16.61 -27.22 8.14
CA THR A 573 17.04 -27.09 6.74
C THR A 573 18.28 -26.20 6.60
N SER A 574 19.21 -26.59 5.74
CA SER A 574 20.33 -25.74 5.27
C SER A 574 20.05 -25.09 3.91
N HIS A 575 18.91 -25.38 3.30
CA HIS A 575 18.46 -24.81 2.03
C HIS A 575 17.49 -23.67 2.27
N ASP A 576 17.69 -22.54 1.57
CA ASP A 576 16.76 -21.41 1.52
C ASP A 576 15.58 -21.77 0.61
N LEU A 577 14.46 -22.17 1.22
CA LEU A 577 13.27 -22.66 0.51
C LEU A 577 12.32 -21.53 0.12
N THR A 578 12.29 -20.48 0.94
CA THR A 578 11.43 -19.30 0.83
C THR A 578 12.09 -18.16 0.01
N GLY A 579 13.40 -18.26 -0.21
CA GLY A 579 14.21 -17.19 -0.78
C GLY A 579 14.53 -16.06 0.21
N ASP A 580 14.23 -16.23 1.50
CA ASP A 580 14.43 -15.21 2.53
C ASP A 580 15.90 -14.86 2.73
N ASN A 581 16.81 -15.85 2.63
CA ASN A 581 18.25 -15.58 2.80
C ASN A 581 18.80 -14.82 1.58
N ALA A 582 18.35 -15.17 0.38
CA ALA A 582 18.67 -14.43 -0.84
C ALA A 582 18.11 -12.99 -0.81
N PHE A 583 16.89 -12.80 -0.32
CA PHE A 583 16.25 -11.50 -0.13
C PHE A 583 17.01 -10.62 0.87
N VAL A 584 17.30 -11.13 2.07
CA VAL A 584 18.07 -10.38 3.09
C VAL A 584 19.46 -10.01 2.58
N ALA A 585 20.14 -10.92 1.87
CA ALA A 585 21.45 -10.62 1.29
C ALA A 585 21.41 -9.47 0.26
N ASP A 586 20.29 -9.29 -0.45
CA ASP A 586 20.10 -8.20 -1.40
C ASP A 586 19.61 -6.89 -0.74
N ILE A 587 18.82 -6.96 0.34
CA ILE A 587 18.54 -5.83 1.23
C ILE A 587 19.85 -5.26 1.80
N LEU A 588 20.68 -6.11 2.41
CA LEU A 588 21.95 -5.71 3.01
C LEU A 588 22.95 -5.17 1.97
N ARG A 589 22.93 -5.71 0.74
CA ARG A 589 23.69 -5.17 -0.39
C ARG A 589 23.24 -3.75 -0.75
N SER A 590 21.92 -3.50 -0.83
CA SER A 590 21.41 -2.15 -1.10
C SER A 590 21.73 -1.14 0.02
N ILE A 591 21.68 -1.57 1.28
CA ILE A 591 22.10 -0.73 2.42
C ILE A 591 23.60 -0.41 2.33
N ALA A 592 24.45 -1.41 2.07
CA ALA A 592 25.90 -1.20 1.90
C ALA A 592 26.23 -0.30 0.69
N ALA A 593 25.45 -0.37 -0.38
CA ALA A 593 25.53 0.50 -1.56
C ALA A 593 24.89 1.89 -1.36
N ARG A 594 24.37 2.19 -0.15
CA ARG A 594 23.76 3.48 0.24
C ARG A 594 22.51 3.87 -0.57
N HIS A 595 21.69 2.90 -0.96
CA HIS A 595 20.34 3.20 -1.43
C HIS A 595 19.49 3.80 -0.31
N GLY A 596 18.55 4.68 -0.67
CA GLY A 596 17.68 5.36 0.29
C GLY A 596 16.65 4.44 0.93
N GLU A 597 16.06 4.92 2.04
CA GLU A 597 14.98 4.28 2.79
C GLU A 597 13.79 3.88 1.89
N ARG A 598 13.46 4.69 0.86
CA ARG A 598 12.40 4.38 -0.14
C ARG A 598 12.65 3.06 -0.88
N VAL A 599 13.89 2.79 -1.32
CA VAL A 599 14.28 1.53 -1.99
C VAL A 599 14.13 0.32 -1.06
N ILE A 600 14.50 0.48 0.21
CA ILE A 600 14.41 -0.61 1.19
C ILE A 600 12.94 -0.91 1.52
N ARG A 601 12.10 0.11 1.64
CA ARG A 601 10.63 -0.04 1.79
C ARG A 601 10.00 -0.70 0.56
N ALA A 602 10.39 -0.31 -0.66
CA ALA A 602 9.92 -0.94 -1.89
C ALA A 602 10.28 -2.44 -1.94
N LYS A 603 11.51 -2.82 -1.56
CA LYS A 603 11.89 -4.25 -1.47
C LYS A 603 11.11 -5.04 -0.42
N TRP A 604 10.77 -4.43 0.72
CA TRP A 604 9.88 -5.08 1.71
C TRP A 604 8.44 -5.21 1.19
N ARG A 605 7.92 -4.20 0.50
CA ARG A 605 6.64 -4.29 -0.22
C ARG A 605 6.62 -5.41 -1.26
N ASP A 606 7.70 -5.58 -2.02
CA ASP A 606 7.85 -6.69 -2.98
C ASP A 606 7.86 -8.07 -2.27
N TRP A 607 8.50 -8.19 -1.10
CA TRP A 607 8.48 -9.42 -0.29
C TRP A 607 7.09 -9.72 0.28
N VAL A 608 6.37 -8.72 0.80
CA VAL A 608 4.98 -8.89 1.29
C VAL A 608 4.03 -9.23 0.14
N SER A 609 4.13 -8.53 -1.00
CA SER A 609 3.37 -8.80 -2.23
C SER A 609 3.61 -10.22 -2.77
N LYS A 610 4.87 -10.68 -2.75
CA LYS A 610 5.22 -12.07 -3.04
C LYS A 610 4.55 -13.02 -2.04
N PHE A 611 4.65 -12.75 -0.74
CA PHE A 611 4.08 -13.61 0.31
C PHE A 611 2.56 -13.79 0.16
N THR A 612 1.79 -12.70 0.00
CA THR A 612 0.32 -12.79 -0.17
C THR A 612 -0.07 -13.51 -1.45
N ARG A 613 0.65 -13.28 -2.56
CA ARG A 613 0.45 -13.97 -3.85
C ARG A 613 0.85 -15.46 -3.81
N ILE A 614 1.76 -15.87 -2.93
CA ILE A 614 2.08 -17.27 -2.64
C ILE A 614 1.01 -17.89 -1.72
N ALA A 615 0.54 -17.16 -0.71
CA ALA A 615 -0.54 -17.61 0.18
C ALA A 615 -1.84 -17.88 -0.60
N ALA A 616 -2.21 -17.02 -1.55
CA ALA A 616 -3.35 -17.25 -2.44
C ALA A 616 -3.25 -18.57 -3.22
N GLN A 617 -2.05 -18.86 -3.76
CA GLN A 617 -1.76 -20.09 -4.49
C GLN A 617 -1.63 -21.33 -3.59
N PHE A 618 -1.24 -21.15 -2.32
CA PHE A 618 -1.33 -22.21 -1.31
C PHE A 618 -2.80 -22.55 -1.03
N GLU A 619 -3.65 -21.55 -0.75
CA GLU A 619 -5.06 -21.76 -0.45
C GLU A 619 -5.81 -22.46 -1.58
N GLU A 620 -5.65 -22.00 -2.83
CA GLU A 620 -6.22 -22.67 -4.00
C GLU A 620 -5.79 -24.15 -4.07
N SER A 621 -4.50 -24.45 -3.87
CA SER A 621 -3.99 -25.83 -3.95
C SER A 621 -4.49 -26.76 -2.83
N VAL A 622 -4.85 -26.21 -1.67
CA VAL A 622 -5.11 -26.97 -0.43
C VAL A 622 -6.59 -27.02 -0.06
N TYR A 623 -7.30 -25.91 -0.23
CA TYR A 623 -8.73 -25.77 0.06
C TYR A 623 -9.61 -25.72 -1.20
N GLY A 624 -9.01 -25.66 -2.39
CA GLY A 624 -9.71 -25.58 -3.68
C GLY A 624 -10.19 -24.18 -4.07
N ALA A 625 -10.03 -23.19 -3.18
CA ALA A 625 -10.31 -21.78 -3.41
C ALA A 625 -9.45 -20.91 -2.47
N SER A 626 -9.32 -19.64 -2.80
CA SER A 626 -8.52 -18.65 -2.06
C SER A 626 -9.38 -17.46 -1.65
N ALA A 627 -9.34 -17.06 -0.37
CA ALA A 627 -9.99 -15.82 0.06
C ALA A 627 -9.20 -14.58 -0.38
N LEU A 628 -7.94 -14.77 -0.79
CA LEU A 628 -7.02 -13.74 -1.25
C LEU A 628 -7.10 -13.51 -2.78
N TYR A 629 -8.05 -14.14 -3.48
CA TYR A 629 -8.29 -13.93 -4.89
C TYR A 629 -9.79 -13.83 -5.22
N ILE A 630 -10.20 -12.66 -5.72
CA ILE A 630 -11.55 -12.43 -6.23
C ILE A 630 -11.52 -12.66 -7.74
N GLY A 631 -11.92 -13.87 -8.16
CA GLY A 631 -12.02 -14.26 -9.57
C GLY A 631 -13.15 -13.52 -10.30
N GLY A 632 -13.07 -13.53 -11.63
CA GLY A 632 -14.15 -13.05 -12.51
C GLY A 632 -14.88 -14.22 -13.17
N GLU A 633 -16.19 -14.08 -13.39
CA GLU A 633 -17.04 -15.14 -13.98
C GLU A 633 -16.58 -15.55 -15.40
N ASP A 634 -15.95 -14.63 -16.15
CA ASP A 634 -15.40 -14.87 -17.49
C ASP A 634 -14.04 -15.61 -17.53
N GLN A 635 -13.43 -15.94 -16.38
CA GLN A 635 -12.03 -16.41 -16.39
C GLN A 635 -11.83 -17.78 -17.08
N ASP A 636 -12.84 -18.64 -17.09
CA ASP A 636 -12.84 -19.90 -17.86
C ASP A 636 -13.01 -19.70 -19.38
N LEU A 637 -13.44 -18.51 -19.82
CA LEU A 637 -13.58 -18.15 -21.24
C LEU A 637 -12.30 -17.54 -21.83
N MET A 638 -11.32 -17.19 -20.99
CA MET A 638 -10.07 -16.56 -21.41
C MET A 638 -9.05 -17.58 -21.97
N PRO A 639 -8.09 -17.16 -22.82
CA PRO A 639 -7.10 -18.07 -23.41
C PRO A 639 -6.12 -18.64 -22.38
N ALA A 640 -5.66 -19.88 -22.56
CA ALA A 640 -4.75 -20.56 -21.64
C ALA A 640 -3.36 -19.89 -21.46
N GLY A 641 -2.96 -18.95 -22.33
CA GLY A 641 -1.81 -18.06 -22.08
C GLY A 641 -2.06 -16.97 -21.03
N VAL A 642 -3.32 -16.63 -20.75
CA VAL A 642 -3.79 -15.57 -19.84
C VAL A 642 -4.23 -16.13 -18.49
N ASN A 643 -4.90 -17.29 -18.48
CA ASN A 643 -5.52 -17.85 -17.28
C ASN A 643 -4.50 -18.16 -16.17
N GLY A 644 -4.93 -17.99 -14.92
CA GLY A 644 -4.11 -18.09 -13.72
C GLY A 644 -4.13 -16.79 -12.89
N HIS A 645 -3.71 -16.88 -11.63
CA HIS A 645 -3.63 -15.76 -10.70
C HIS A 645 -2.50 -15.95 -9.67
N GLY A 646 -2.16 -14.90 -8.92
CA GLY A 646 -1.19 -15.00 -7.82
C GLY A 646 0.25 -15.15 -8.31
N TYR A 647 1.11 -15.79 -7.51
CA TYR A 647 2.55 -15.84 -7.78
C TYR A 647 2.90 -16.83 -8.90
N VAL A 648 4.00 -16.57 -9.60
CA VAL A 648 4.46 -17.34 -10.76
C VAL A 648 5.83 -17.96 -10.48
N TRP A 649 5.93 -19.26 -10.68
CA TRP A 649 7.19 -20.01 -10.61
C TRP A 649 7.71 -20.33 -12.01
N ALA A 650 9.04 -20.52 -12.11
CA ALA A 650 9.70 -20.97 -13.33
C ALA A 650 9.34 -22.43 -13.70
N ASP A 651 9.07 -23.26 -12.69
CA ASP A 651 8.64 -24.66 -12.82
C ASP A 651 7.87 -25.12 -11.55
N ASP A 652 7.07 -26.20 -11.68
CA ASP A 652 6.28 -26.74 -10.58
C ASP A 652 7.14 -27.33 -9.45
N GLY A 653 8.36 -27.78 -9.75
CA GLY A 653 9.30 -28.27 -8.75
C GLY A 653 9.84 -27.15 -7.85
N ALA A 654 9.90 -25.92 -8.34
CA ALA A 654 10.11 -24.73 -7.53
C ALA A 654 8.84 -24.39 -6.71
N LYS A 655 7.65 -24.39 -7.34
CA LYS A 655 6.36 -24.13 -6.67
C LYS A 655 6.18 -24.96 -5.41
N HIS A 656 6.23 -26.29 -5.53
CA HIS A 656 5.97 -27.17 -4.39
C HIS A 656 7.01 -27.04 -3.26
N LYS A 657 8.28 -26.73 -3.57
CA LYS A 657 9.32 -26.50 -2.55
C LYS A 657 9.13 -25.19 -1.79
N GLU A 658 8.79 -24.11 -2.51
CA GLU A 658 8.57 -22.81 -1.88
C GLU A 658 7.26 -22.77 -1.10
N LEU A 659 6.20 -23.43 -1.59
CA LEU A 659 5.00 -23.72 -0.80
C LEU A 659 5.35 -24.49 0.47
N ALA A 660 6.11 -25.60 0.37
CA ALA A 660 6.56 -26.37 1.53
C ALA A 660 7.34 -25.52 2.56
N GLY A 661 8.19 -24.61 2.11
CA GLY A 661 8.92 -23.68 3.00
C GLY A 661 8.05 -22.61 3.67
N ASN A 662 6.85 -22.33 3.14
CA ASN A 662 5.96 -21.28 3.65
C ASN A 662 4.69 -21.79 4.37
N VAL A 663 4.35 -23.09 4.33
CA VAL A 663 3.08 -23.64 4.89
C VAL A 663 2.77 -23.11 6.29
N THR A 664 3.72 -23.23 7.21
CA THR A 664 3.56 -22.83 8.62
C THR A 664 3.53 -21.32 8.84
N ARG A 665 4.14 -20.53 7.95
CA ARG A 665 4.04 -19.06 7.92
C ARG A 665 2.66 -18.64 7.43
N ILE A 666 2.17 -19.26 6.35
CA ILE A 666 0.86 -18.97 5.74
C ILE A 666 -0.25 -19.34 6.71
N GLU A 667 -0.30 -20.59 7.18
CA GLU A 667 -1.32 -21.07 8.13
C GLU A 667 -1.29 -20.32 9.46
N GLY A 668 -0.11 -19.89 9.91
CA GLY A 668 0.04 -19.01 11.07
C GLY A 668 -0.54 -17.61 10.85
N TRP A 669 -0.43 -17.04 9.65
CA TRP A 669 -0.96 -15.72 9.29
C TRP A 669 -2.47 -15.73 9.00
N ARG A 670 -3.00 -16.79 8.38
CA ARG A 670 -4.42 -16.96 8.02
C ARG A 670 -5.41 -16.90 9.18
N ASN A 671 -4.92 -17.03 10.41
CA ASN A 671 -5.71 -16.94 11.65
C ASN A 671 -5.55 -15.59 12.38
N THR A 672 -4.89 -14.59 11.76
CA THR A 672 -4.57 -13.30 12.39
C THR A 672 -5.47 -12.16 11.92
N ARG A 673 -5.53 -11.10 12.74
CA ARG A 673 -6.21 -9.83 12.41
C ARG A 673 -5.80 -9.31 11.02
N SER A 674 -4.50 -9.35 10.72
CA SER A 674 -3.92 -8.84 9.46
C SER A 674 -4.48 -9.53 8.21
N TYR A 675 -4.69 -10.86 8.26
CA TYR A 675 -5.26 -11.61 7.15
C TYR A 675 -6.73 -11.24 6.89
N TYR A 676 -7.56 -11.17 7.94
CA TYR A 676 -8.96 -10.75 7.79
C TYR A 676 -9.09 -9.30 7.31
N SER A 677 -8.25 -8.40 7.81
CA SER A 677 -8.18 -7.02 7.35
C SER A 677 -7.79 -6.93 5.87
N PHE A 678 -6.82 -7.74 5.41
CA PHE A 678 -6.39 -7.78 4.01
C PHE A 678 -7.45 -8.36 3.06
N ILE A 679 -8.30 -9.30 3.51
CA ILE A 679 -9.47 -9.74 2.73
C ILE A 679 -10.46 -8.57 2.51
N GLN A 680 -10.69 -7.74 3.54
CA GLN A 680 -11.53 -6.55 3.42
C GLN A 680 -10.92 -5.53 2.45
N ASP A 681 -9.59 -5.31 2.51
CA ASP A 681 -8.87 -4.43 1.58
C ASP A 681 -9.00 -4.92 0.14
N LEU A 682 -8.81 -6.22 -0.11
CA LEU A 682 -8.98 -6.82 -1.43
C LEU A 682 -10.41 -6.66 -1.95
N ALA A 683 -11.43 -6.82 -1.11
CA ALA A 683 -12.83 -6.61 -1.48
C ALA A 683 -13.12 -5.15 -1.85
N GLN A 684 -12.61 -4.19 -1.06
CA GLN A 684 -12.75 -2.76 -1.35
C GLN A 684 -11.99 -2.36 -2.63
N VAL A 685 -10.71 -2.74 -2.76
CA VAL A 685 -9.91 -2.45 -3.96
C VAL A 685 -10.54 -3.09 -5.20
N TYR A 686 -11.22 -4.23 -5.11
CA TYR A 686 -11.92 -4.86 -6.23
C TYR A 686 -13.15 -4.08 -6.72
N THR A 687 -13.78 -3.22 -5.91
CA THR A 687 -14.90 -2.38 -6.38
C THR A 687 -14.42 -1.34 -7.41
N ILE A 688 -13.28 -0.70 -7.11
CA ILE A 688 -12.65 0.37 -7.91
C ILE A 688 -11.62 -0.12 -8.94
N ARG A 689 -11.12 -1.36 -8.83
CA ARG A 689 -10.09 -1.93 -9.71
C ARG A 689 -10.49 -1.79 -11.20
N PRO A 690 -9.68 -1.13 -12.05
CA PRO A 690 -10.02 -0.89 -13.45
C PRO A 690 -10.27 -2.17 -14.27
N LEU A 691 -9.44 -3.20 -14.06
CA LEU A 691 -9.57 -4.50 -14.71
C LEU A 691 -9.92 -5.61 -13.73
N LYS A 692 -11.18 -6.02 -13.77
CA LYS A 692 -11.74 -7.16 -13.03
C LYS A 692 -11.52 -8.46 -13.84
N GLY A 693 -11.42 -9.60 -13.17
CA GLY A 693 -11.10 -10.89 -13.81
C GLY A 693 -9.67 -11.08 -14.36
N LEU A 694 -8.93 -10.01 -14.64
CA LEU A 694 -7.55 -10.08 -15.17
C LEU A 694 -6.49 -9.80 -14.09
N ASP A 695 -5.58 -10.75 -13.87
CA ASP A 695 -4.37 -10.57 -13.04
C ASP A 695 -3.16 -10.17 -13.91
N LEU A 696 -2.99 -8.85 -14.11
CA LEU A 696 -1.85 -8.31 -14.86
C LEU A 696 -0.50 -8.68 -14.22
N ALA A 697 -0.42 -8.87 -12.90
CA ALA A 697 0.82 -9.24 -12.22
C ALA A 697 1.21 -10.68 -12.54
N HIS A 698 0.23 -11.59 -12.56
CA HIS A 698 0.42 -12.96 -13.02
C HIS A 698 0.84 -12.99 -14.51
N MET A 699 0.14 -12.27 -15.38
CA MET A 699 0.49 -12.17 -16.81
C MET A 699 1.90 -11.63 -17.04
N HIS A 700 2.30 -10.57 -16.32
CA HIS A 700 3.63 -9.98 -16.41
C HIS A 700 4.72 -10.92 -15.87
N ASP A 701 4.52 -11.52 -14.70
CA ASP A 701 5.50 -12.46 -14.14
C ASP A 701 5.63 -13.75 -15.00
N ARG A 702 4.60 -14.16 -15.74
CA ARG A 702 4.71 -15.24 -16.75
C ARG A 702 5.65 -14.87 -17.90
N LEU A 703 5.62 -13.64 -18.42
CA LEU A 703 6.60 -13.17 -19.43
C LEU A 703 8.03 -13.11 -18.87
N ARG A 704 8.17 -12.83 -17.57
CA ARG A 704 9.44 -12.63 -16.86
C ARG A 704 10.12 -13.93 -16.41
N LEU A 705 9.33 -14.90 -15.92
CA LEU A 705 9.84 -16.08 -15.21
C LEU A 705 9.63 -17.40 -15.96
N GLN A 706 8.68 -17.49 -16.89
CA GLN A 706 8.35 -18.74 -17.59
C GLN A 706 8.86 -18.77 -19.03
N ARG A 707 9.19 -19.96 -19.52
CA ARG A 707 9.50 -20.21 -20.94
C ARG A 707 8.24 -20.49 -21.73
N LEU A 708 7.45 -19.43 -21.96
CA LEU A 708 6.19 -19.51 -22.69
C LEU A 708 6.39 -19.95 -24.15
N SER A 709 5.42 -20.72 -24.66
CA SER A 709 5.30 -20.93 -26.09
C SER A 709 4.86 -19.64 -26.80
N SER A 710 5.17 -19.54 -28.09
CA SER A 710 4.83 -18.37 -28.91
C SER A 710 3.30 -18.15 -29.11
N ALA A 711 2.47 -19.13 -28.76
CA ALA A 711 1.02 -18.96 -28.68
C ALA A 711 0.66 -18.29 -27.34
N GLN A 712 1.06 -18.88 -26.21
CA GLN A 712 0.82 -18.33 -24.88
C GLN A 712 1.34 -16.89 -24.72
N SER A 713 2.50 -16.55 -25.29
CA SER A 713 2.98 -15.17 -25.28
C SER A 713 2.16 -14.25 -26.18
N LYS A 714 1.62 -14.72 -27.31
CA LYS A 714 0.68 -13.94 -28.14
C LYS A 714 -0.57 -13.59 -27.33
N ASP A 715 -1.17 -14.58 -26.68
CA ASP A 715 -2.38 -14.40 -25.87
C ASP A 715 -2.20 -13.27 -24.85
N ILE A 716 -1.04 -13.22 -24.16
CA ILE A 716 -0.71 -12.18 -23.18
C ILE A 716 -0.59 -10.80 -23.82
N TYR A 717 0.24 -10.63 -24.86
CA TYR A 717 0.46 -9.32 -25.52
C TYR A 717 -0.82 -8.79 -26.19
N GLU A 718 -1.60 -9.69 -26.80
CA GLU A 718 -2.89 -9.37 -27.40
C GLU A 718 -3.92 -8.95 -26.33
N THR A 719 -3.95 -9.63 -25.18
CA THR A 719 -4.82 -9.28 -24.04
C THR A 719 -4.43 -7.94 -23.42
N PHE A 720 -3.14 -7.68 -23.20
CA PHE A 720 -2.68 -6.36 -22.74
C PHE A 720 -3.10 -5.24 -23.71
N SER A 721 -2.89 -5.41 -25.01
CA SER A 721 -3.29 -4.38 -25.99
C SER A 721 -4.81 -4.19 -26.08
N LYS A 722 -5.60 -5.27 -25.93
CA LYS A 722 -7.07 -5.22 -25.95
C LYS A 722 -7.71 -4.55 -24.74
N HIS A 723 -7.11 -4.65 -23.55
CA HIS A 723 -7.75 -4.23 -22.29
C HIS A 723 -7.10 -3.03 -21.59
N ILE A 724 -6.00 -2.46 -22.11
CA ILE A 724 -5.25 -1.40 -21.42
C ILE A 724 -5.26 -0.11 -22.24
N HIS A 725 -6.25 0.75 -22.00
CA HIS A 725 -6.52 2.01 -22.72
C HIS A 725 -6.66 3.22 -21.80
N THR A 726 -7.29 3.08 -20.63
CA THR A 726 -7.55 4.20 -19.72
C THR A 726 -6.33 4.54 -18.86
N TYR A 727 -6.37 5.73 -18.22
CA TYR A 727 -5.31 6.19 -17.33
C TYR A 727 -5.05 5.21 -16.18
N ASP A 728 -6.11 4.73 -15.54
CA ASP A 728 -6.02 3.83 -14.40
C ASP A 728 -5.61 2.41 -14.81
N GLU A 729 -6.04 1.93 -15.99
CA GLU A 729 -5.52 0.67 -16.59
C GLU A 729 -4.01 0.73 -16.85
N ILE A 730 -3.52 1.85 -17.38
CA ILE A 730 -2.08 2.05 -17.62
C ILE A 730 -1.34 2.18 -16.28
N SER A 731 -1.89 2.90 -15.30
CA SER A 731 -1.32 2.98 -13.95
C SER A 731 -1.23 1.62 -13.26
N LEU A 732 -2.24 0.76 -13.43
CA LEU A 732 -2.24 -0.64 -12.96
C LEU A 732 -1.18 -1.50 -13.67
N LEU A 733 -0.97 -1.29 -14.98
CA LEU A 733 0.10 -1.97 -15.71
C LEU A 733 1.50 -1.53 -15.22
N LEU A 734 1.68 -0.24 -14.95
CA LEU A 734 2.94 0.31 -14.45
C LEU A 734 3.24 -0.18 -13.02
N SER A 735 2.22 -0.37 -12.16
CA SER A 735 2.43 -0.86 -10.79
C SER A 735 2.84 -2.34 -10.74
N VAL A 736 2.46 -3.15 -11.73
CA VAL A 736 2.93 -4.56 -11.84
C VAL A 736 4.27 -4.70 -12.58
N ALA A 737 4.73 -3.64 -13.24
CA ALA A 737 6.00 -3.57 -13.95
C ALA A 737 6.90 -2.43 -13.40
N PRO A 738 7.28 -2.43 -12.10
CA PRO A 738 8.14 -1.41 -11.52
C PRO A 738 9.56 -1.47 -12.09
N GLU A 739 10.31 -0.36 -11.98
CA GLU A 739 11.68 -0.28 -12.50
C GLU A 739 12.65 -1.28 -11.82
N SER A 740 12.38 -1.67 -10.56
CA SER A 740 13.06 -2.77 -9.85
C SER A 740 12.94 -4.13 -10.56
N HIS A 741 11.87 -4.33 -11.32
CA HIS A 741 11.59 -5.52 -12.13
C HIS A 741 11.91 -5.33 -13.63
N ALA A 742 12.85 -4.41 -13.92
CA ALA A 742 13.25 -3.98 -15.26
C ALA A 742 12.17 -3.20 -16.05
N GLY A 743 11.13 -2.69 -15.37
CA GLY A 743 10.13 -1.83 -15.97
C GLY A 743 9.42 -2.48 -17.16
N LEU A 744 9.28 -1.72 -18.25
CA LEU A 744 8.63 -2.19 -19.48
C LEU A 744 9.43 -3.23 -20.28
N PHE A 745 10.63 -3.64 -19.87
CA PHE A 745 11.49 -4.55 -20.65
C PHE A 745 10.75 -5.81 -21.13
N TYR A 746 10.09 -6.54 -20.22
CA TYR A 746 9.37 -7.76 -20.57
C TYR A 746 8.15 -7.54 -21.45
N ILE A 747 7.59 -6.33 -21.46
CA ILE A 747 6.51 -5.92 -22.38
C ILE A 747 7.11 -5.55 -23.75
N ALA A 748 8.22 -4.82 -23.78
CA ALA A 748 8.92 -4.41 -24.99
C ALA A 748 9.56 -5.58 -25.77
N LEU A 749 9.80 -6.74 -25.13
CA LEU A 749 10.15 -7.99 -25.83
C LEU A 749 9.11 -8.40 -26.89
N GLY A 750 7.84 -7.98 -26.76
CA GLY A 750 6.80 -8.20 -27.77
C GLY A 750 7.12 -7.57 -29.13
N LEU A 751 7.93 -6.50 -29.17
CA LEU A 751 8.44 -5.87 -30.41
C LEU A 751 9.36 -6.82 -31.22
N PHE A 752 9.86 -7.89 -30.60
CA PHE A 752 10.73 -8.89 -31.23
C PHE A 752 10.03 -10.25 -31.41
N HIS A 753 8.72 -10.35 -31.12
CA HIS A 753 7.95 -11.56 -31.30
C HIS A 753 7.89 -11.98 -32.78
N LYS A 754 7.80 -13.29 -33.05
CA LYS A 754 7.81 -13.83 -34.42
C LYS A 754 6.56 -13.41 -35.22
N ASP A 755 5.40 -13.41 -34.57
CA ASP A 755 4.13 -12.98 -35.15
C ASP A 755 4.15 -11.46 -35.38
N ARG A 756 3.64 -11.02 -36.53
CA ARG A 756 3.54 -9.60 -36.89
C ARG A 756 2.52 -8.87 -36.04
N GLU A 757 1.38 -9.50 -35.76
CA GLU A 757 0.27 -8.86 -35.02
C GLU A 757 0.71 -8.46 -33.62
N VAL A 758 1.41 -9.36 -32.92
CA VAL A 758 2.00 -9.10 -31.60
C VAL A 758 2.96 -7.91 -31.60
N ARG A 759 3.79 -7.75 -32.64
CA ARG A 759 4.69 -6.60 -32.75
C ARG A 759 3.91 -5.29 -32.89
N THR A 760 2.83 -5.28 -33.66
CA THR A 760 1.92 -4.12 -33.79
C THR A 760 1.22 -3.82 -32.47
N TYR A 761 0.58 -4.81 -31.85
CA TYR A 761 -0.10 -4.67 -30.55
C TYR A 761 0.83 -4.14 -29.45
N THR A 762 2.09 -4.60 -29.42
CA THR A 762 3.10 -4.12 -28.48
C THR A 762 3.46 -2.66 -28.75
N ALA A 763 3.60 -2.25 -30.01
CA ALA A 763 3.88 -0.86 -30.36
C ALA A 763 2.70 0.07 -30.00
N GLU A 764 1.46 -0.35 -30.27
CA GLU A 764 0.25 0.41 -29.94
C GLU A 764 -0.02 0.50 -28.43
N LEU A 765 0.41 -0.50 -27.64
CA LEU A 765 0.42 -0.41 -26.18
C LEU A 765 1.51 0.55 -25.67
N LEU A 766 2.72 0.48 -26.23
CA LEU A 766 3.81 1.39 -25.87
C LEU A 766 3.54 2.85 -26.27
N ASP A 767 2.81 3.10 -27.35
CA ASP A 767 2.28 4.43 -27.70
C ASP A 767 1.43 5.01 -26.56
N ARG A 768 0.40 4.27 -26.11
CA ARG A 768 -0.47 4.67 -24.99
C ARG A 768 0.31 4.94 -23.70
N ILE A 769 1.27 4.07 -23.37
CA ILE A 769 2.14 4.25 -22.19
C ILE A 769 3.04 5.49 -22.35
N ALA A 770 3.50 5.81 -23.56
CA ALA A 770 4.32 7.00 -23.82
C ALA A 770 3.52 8.32 -23.75
N GLU A 771 2.19 8.29 -23.86
CA GLU A 771 1.33 9.45 -23.66
C GLU A 771 0.94 9.66 -22.18
N HIS A 772 0.83 8.57 -21.41
CA HIS A 772 0.47 8.58 -19.98
C HIS A 772 1.50 9.33 -19.10
N GLU A 773 1.04 10.10 -18.10
CA GLU A 773 1.89 10.98 -17.27
C GLU A 773 3.05 10.23 -16.61
N ALA A 774 2.76 9.21 -15.79
CA ALA A 774 3.79 8.33 -15.22
C ALA A 774 4.47 7.47 -16.31
N GLY A 775 3.70 7.04 -17.32
CA GLY A 775 4.17 6.09 -18.34
C GLY A 775 5.30 6.64 -19.21
N GLN A 776 5.33 7.97 -19.41
CA GLN A 776 6.45 8.66 -20.01
C GLN A 776 7.80 8.36 -19.35
N HIS A 777 7.87 8.11 -18.04
CA HIS A 777 9.13 7.85 -17.33
C HIS A 777 9.64 6.43 -17.60
N TRP A 778 8.74 5.44 -17.53
CA TRP A 778 9.00 4.07 -17.96
C TRP A 778 9.33 3.96 -19.46
N TRP A 779 8.68 4.78 -20.30
CA TRP A 779 9.05 4.94 -21.70
C TRP A 779 10.44 5.57 -21.85
N LYS A 780 10.82 6.56 -21.04
CA LYS A 780 12.17 7.15 -21.03
C LYS A 780 13.24 6.14 -20.59
N SER A 781 12.97 5.21 -19.67
CA SER A 781 13.94 4.19 -19.22
C SER A 781 14.16 3.00 -20.18
N LEU A 782 13.24 2.71 -21.12
CA LEU A 782 13.47 1.69 -22.18
C LEU A 782 14.77 1.93 -22.98
N SER A 783 15.41 0.85 -23.44
CA SER A 783 16.69 0.94 -24.15
C SER A 783 16.57 1.57 -25.54
N ARG A 784 17.70 2.05 -26.07
CA ARG A 784 17.79 2.52 -27.46
C ARG A 784 17.45 1.43 -28.48
N PHE A 785 17.64 0.14 -28.15
CA PHE A 785 17.37 -0.97 -29.05
C PHE A 785 15.86 -1.21 -29.21
N GLU A 786 15.12 -1.28 -28.11
CA GLU A 786 13.66 -1.39 -28.11
C GLU A 786 13.01 -0.19 -28.81
N LYS A 787 13.48 1.03 -28.48
CA LYS A 787 13.02 2.27 -29.15
C LYS A 787 13.27 2.27 -30.65
N LEU A 788 14.36 1.67 -31.15
CA LEU A 788 14.61 1.53 -32.58
C LEU A 788 13.70 0.47 -33.24
N ALA A 789 13.40 -0.63 -32.55
CA ALA A 789 12.46 -1.64 -33.03
C ALA A 789 11.03 -1.10 -33.11
N TYR A 790 10.55 -0.42 -32.07
CA TYR A 790 9.28 0.32 -32.06
C TYR A 790 9.21 1.33 -33.22
N ASN A 791 10.24 2.18 -33.39
CA ASN A 791 10.26 3.18 -34.46
C ASN A 791 10.21 2.55 -35.86
N ARG A 792 10.76 1.34 -36.01
CA ARG A 792 10.66 0.57 -37.25
C ARG A 792 9.25 0.04 -37.47
N ILE A 793 8.64 -0.59 -36.45
CA ILE A 793 7.29 -1.16 -36.53
C ILE A 793 6.25 -0.07 -36.83
N ARG A 794 6.36 1.09 -36.17
CA ARG A 794 5.54 2.28 -36.46
C ARG A 794 5.64 2.68 -37.92
N ARG A 795 6.86 2.89 -38.45
CA ARG A 795 7.05 3.24 -39.88
C ARG A 795 6.52 2.17 -40.84
N GLU A 796 6.64 0.89 -40.50
CA GLU A 796 6.09 -0.20 -41.31
C GLU A 796 4.54 -0.18 -41.31
N ALA A 797 3.90 0.14 -40.19
CA ALA A 797 2.45 0.29 -40.08
C ALA A 797 1.93 1.58 -40.74
N ASP A 798 2.58 2.71 -40.50
CA ASP A 798 2.24 4.01 -41.10
C ASP A 798 2.36 3.96 -42.63
N ALA A 799 3.39 3.27 -43.16
CA ALA A 799 3.57 3.05 -44.59
C ALA A 799 2.59 2.04 -45.22
N GLU A 800 1.88 1.24 -44.41
CA GLU A 800 0.76 0.41 -44.89
C GLU A 800 -0.57 1.15 -44.82
N ARG A 801 -0.83 1.94 -43.77
CA ARG A 801 -1.98 2.85 -43.72
C ARG A 801 -1.96 3.82 -44.92
N ALA A 802 -0.82 4.42 -45.23
CA ALA A 802 -0.65 5.28 -46.39
C ALA A 802 -0.81 4.57 -47.76
N LYS A 803 -0.61 3.25 -47.84
CA LYS A 803 -0.92 2.46 -49.06
C LYS A 803 -2.41 2.20 -49.18
N LEU A 804 -3.05 1.78 -48.09
CA LEU A 804 -4.50 1.53 -48.03
C LEU A 804 -5.29 2.81 -48.33
N GLU A 805 -4.81 3.98 -47.88
CA GLU A 805 -5.36 5.29 -48.25
C GLU A 805 -5.08 5.67 -49.72
N GLY A 806 -3.97 5.22 -50.29
CA GLY A 806 -3.59 5.47 -51.69
C GLY A 806 -4.36 4.63 -52.72
N ASP A 807 -4.62 3.36 -52.42
CA ASP A 807 -5.32 2.42 -53.32
C ASP A 807 -6.83 2.71 -53.46
N VAL A 808 -7.39 3.66 -52.69
CA VAL A 808 -8.78 4.14 -52.81
C VAL A 808 -8.97 5.12 -54.00
N ILE A 809 -7.89 5.55 -54.66
CA ILE A 809 -7.97 6.42 -55.84
C ILE A 809 -8.33 5.60 -57.09
N ILE A 810 -9.59 5.72 -57.51
CA ILE A 810 -10.24 4.97 -58.60
C ILE A 810 -9.42 5.03 -59.92
N PRO A 811 -9.21 3.89 -60.61
CA PRO A 811 -8.50 3.84 -61.90
C PRO A 811 -9.29 4.55 -63.03
N PRO A 812 -8.61 5.04 -64.08
CA PRO A 812 -9.23 5.92 -65.07
C PRO A 812 -10.27 5.22 -65.94
N VAL A 813 -11.40 5.92 -66.18
CA VAL A 813 -12.38 5.54 -67.20
C VAL A 813 -11.74 5.63 -68.58
N VAL A 814 -11.77 4.53 -69.33
CA VAL A 814 -11.27 4.48 -70.71
C VAL A 814 -12.41 4.80 -71.67
N ASP A 815 -12.44 6.03 -72.18
CA ASP A 815 -13.46 6.47 -73.14
C ASP A 815 -13.32 5.76 -74.50
N HIS A 816 -14.20 4.78 -74.74
CA HIS A 816 -14.39 4.12 -76.02
C HIS A 816 -15.69 4.56 -76.70
N ILE A 817 -15.64 5.63 -77.49
CA ILE A 817 -16.58 5.95 -78.60
C ILE A 817 -15.77 6.76 -79.62
N ARG A 818 -15.45 6.24 -80.81
CA ARG A 818 -16.28 5.86 -81.99
C ARG A 818 -16.60 7.03 -82.92
N ILE A 819 -16.19 6.81 -84.18
CA ILE A 819 -16.37 7.67 -85.35
C ILE A 819 -17.84 7.79 -85.74
N SER A 820 -18.30 9.02 -85.94
CA SER A 820 -19.20 9.44 -87.04
C SER A 820 -19.24 10.96 -87.13
#